data_AF-A0A3A6HS07-F1
#
_entry.id   AF-A0A3A6HS07-F1
#
_cell.length_a   1.000
_cell.length_b   1.000
_cell.length_c   1.000
_cell.angle_alpha   90.00
_cell.angle_beta   90.00
_cell.angle_gamma   90.00
#
_symmetry.space_group_name_H-M   'P 1'
#
loop_
_entity.id
_entity.type
_entity.pdbx_description
1 polymer ?
#
loop_
_entity_poly.entity_id
_entity_poly.type
_entity_poly.pdbx_seq_one_letter_code
_entity_poly.pdbx_strand_id
1 'polypeptide(L)'
;MKKFLIAAISCILLYLLLDTAYYRWGIYFDFHREQDIEVFAATQGKEILLDTGSGMEPFEIRGVDMGVGIPGYFSTEFAIDKETYLRWFGLIQEMGANTIRVYTILEPDFYEAVYEYNKENPTPLYILHGVWVNDYVQNSHVDAYDDSFREVLLQDCRTLVDVIHGRKKISLGYQASSASGVYTRDISDWVLGYILGVEWEDVTVAYTDHMNTGKNSYQGLYMYTSEDATPFEAMLAEVGDHMIRYESDKYKEQRLLAFSNWPTTDPLDYPPEVLKLFMKCAKVDVEHILSTDRYKSGQFASYHVYSYYPDYLAYYDSWKGEVPFAEDYRLANGDYNTYGVYLEMLTRHHKMPVVISEFGTPTSRGRAQLDVFTARSQGYMSEQEQGKALVDSYDDIRRAGCAGCVIFSWQDEWFKRTWNTMANVDLSKTAYWSDFQTNEQFFGLMAFDPGEKRSVCYTDGDVGEWTQDDLLTDNGNLRLYMKYDEKFLYFRVHKDDFDPENEKIYIPIDVTPKSGSYYANGEDVKFDRQADFLMVLDGRDNSRVLVQERYEAFRVIFAEDYGEENPYFNIPDKNSPEFRKIYLALRLGMVNALYEEDTMSEKFETGKMTFGNGNPYDADYNSVSDFYINGDEVEIRLPWQLLNFSNPAQQQIHDDYYEHYGIENLRIQSIYVGAGTSGDKGARIKMEELKLNGWGRKPTYHERLKQSYYAVKEKWT
;
A
#
# COMPACT_ATOMS: atom_id res chain seq x y z
N MET A 1 -35.79 12.80 52.01
CA MET A 1 -34.64 12.03 51.49
C MET A 1 -35.02 11.04 50.39
N LYS A 2 -35.87 10.01 50.61
CA LYS A 2 -36.24 9.04 49.54
C LYS A 2 -36.82 9.67 48.26
N LYS A 3 -37.78 10.61 48.38
CA LYS A 3 -38.37 11.32 47.22
C LYS A 3 -37.36 12.15 46.43
N PHE A 4 -36.41 12.79 47.14
CA PHE A 4 -35.33 13.55 46.52
C PHE A 4 -34.36 12.62 45.78
N LEU A 5 -34.00 11.49 46.38
CA LEU A 5 -33.12 10.50 45.76
C LEU A 5 -33.76 9.90 44.50
N ILE A 6 -35.06 9.59 44.54
CA ILE A 6 -35.81 9.13 43.36
C ILE A 6 -35.80 10.19 42.26
N ALA A 7 -36.11 11.45 42.59
CA ALA A 7 -36.09 12.52 41.60
C ALA A 7 -34.69 12.72 40.99
N ALA A 8 -33.64 12.71 41.82
CA ALA A 8 -32.26 12.83 41.36
C ALA A 8 -31.86 11.66 40.43
N ILE A 9 -32.18 10.42 40.80
CA ILE A 9 -31.92 9.24 39.97
C ILE A 9 -32.70 9.30 38.66
N SER A 10 -33.98 9.69 38.69
CA SER A 10 -34.78 9.85 37.48
C SER A 10 -34.21 10.91 36.54
N CYS A 11 -33.72 12.04 37.08
CA CYS A 11 -33.06 13.06 36.27
C CYS A 11 -31.75 12.55 35.64
N ILE A 12 -30.94 11.78 36.40
CA ILE A 12 -29.71 11.18 35.88
C ILE A 12 -30.03 10.16 34.78
N LEU A 13 -31.01 9.28 34.99
CA LEU A 13 -31.42 8.30 33.98
C LEU A 13 -31.98 8.97 32.72
N LEU A 14 -32.77 10.04 32.88
CA LEU A 14 -33.26 10.82 31.74
C LEU A 14 -32.12 11.49 30.99
N TYR A 15 -31.16 12.08 31.70
CA TYR A 15 -29.96 12.65 31.08
C TYR A 15 -29.15 11.60 30.31
N LEU A 16 -28.89 10.44 30.91
CA LEU A 16 -28.16 9.34 30.24
C LEU A 16 -28.92 8.80 29.02
N LEU A 17 -30.25 8.73 29.09
CA LEU A 17 -31.09 8.33 27.96
C LEU A 17 -31.02 9.37 26.83
N LEU A 18 -31.13 10.66 27.14
CA LEU A 18 -31.05 11.74 26.16
C LEU A 18 -29.65 11.83 25.54
N ASP A 19 -28.59 11.71 26.35
CA ASP A 19 -27.21 11.65 25.89
C ASP A 19 -26.98 10.46 24.95
N THR A 20 -27.48 9.28 25.31
CA THR A 20 -27.41 8.07 24.47
C THR A 20 -28.20 8.24 23.18
N ALA A 21 -29.44 8.72 23.27
CA ALA A 21 -30.29 8.95 22.11
C ALA A 21 -29.63 9.91 21.12
N TYR A 22 -29.04 11.00 21.61
CA TYR A 22 -28.40 12.00 20.76
C TYR A 22 -27.04 11.54 20.22
N TYR A 23 -26.09 11.19 21.08
CA TYR A 23 -24.70 10.94 20.70
C TYR A 23 -24.41 9.52 20.18
N ARG A 24 -25.30 8.55 20.43
CA ARG A 24 -25.10 7.15 19.98
C ARG A 24 -26.09 6.76 18.90
N TRP A 25 -27.38 7.01 19.14
CA TRP A 25 -28.45 6.66 18.20
C TRP A 25 -28.74 7.72 17.14
N GLY A 26 -28.12 8.91 17.24
CA GLY A 26 -28.30 9.99 16.27
C GLY A 26 -29.70 10.59 16.27
N ILE A 27 -30.46 10.46 17.36
CA ILE A 27 -31.80 11.05 17.53
C ILE A 27 -31.65 12.55 17.82
N TYR A 28 -32.22 13.38 16.96
CA TYR A 28 -32.23 14.83 17.13
C TYR A 28 -33.60 15.41 16.82
N PHE A 29 -33.82 16.65 17.28
CA PHE A 29 -34.98 17.45 16.93
C PHE A 29 -34.50 18.70 16.19
N ASP A 30 -34.94 18.87 14.95
CA ASP A 30 -34.63 20.07 14.17
C ASP A 30 -35.45 21.26 14.66
N PHE A 31 -34.80 22.16 15.39
CA PHE A 31 -35.37 23.43 15.87
C PHE A 31 -35.09 24.61 14.92
N HIS A 32 -34.32 24.41 13.85
CA HIS A 32 -33.83 25.45 12.94
C HIS A 32 -34.22 25.18 11.48
N ARG A 33 -35.44 24.69 11.24
CA ARG A 33 -35.96 24.33 9.91
C ARG A 33 -35.90 25.43 8.86
N GLU A 34 -35.83 26.69 9.27
CA GLU A 34 -35.79 27.86 8.39
C GLU A 34 -34.36 28.38 8.12
N GLN A 35 -33.34 27.77 8.72
CA GLN A 35 -31.94 28.14 8.44
C GLN A 35 -31.53 27.68 7.03
N ASP A 36 -30.87 28.56 6.30
CA ASP A 36 -30.31 28.25 4.99
C ASP A 36 -29.16 27.24 5.10
N ILE A 37 -28.97 26.44 4.06
CA ILE A 37 -27.89 25.45 3.99
C ILE A 37 -26.58 26.18 3.70
N GLU A 38 -25.57 25.97 4.54
CA GLU A 38 -24.22 26.49 4.39
C GLU A 38 -23.35 25.52 3.56
N VAL A 39 -22.57 26.10 2.63
CA VAL A 39 -21.67 25.38 1.74
C VAL A 39 -20.41 26.22 1.55
N PHE A 40 -19.25 25.62 1.83
CA PHE A 40 -17.95 26.27 1.60
C PHE A 40 -17.14 25.62 0.47
N ALA A 41 -17.52 24.41 0.02
CA ALA A 41 -16.93 23.75 -1.14
C ALA A 41 -18.03 23.33 -2.12
N ALA A 42 -17.85 23.59 -3.41
CA ALA A 42 -18.85 23.30 -4.43
C ALA A 42 -18.19 22.88 -5.76
N THR A 43 -18.99 22.40 -6.71
CA THR A 43 -18.51 22.14 -8.08
C THR A 43 -19.19 23.04 -9.10
N GLN A 44 -18.42 23.47 -10.10
CA GLN A 44 -18.93 24.23 -11.24
C GLN A 44 -18.32 23.68 -12.52
N GLY A 45 -19.13 22.99 -13.34
CA GLY A 45 -18.62 22.27 -14.50
C GLY A 45 -17.61 21.20 -14.06
N LYS A 46 -16.36 21.31 -14.52
CA LYS A 46 -15.26 20.40 -14.18
C LYS A 46 -14.33 20.93 -13.08
N GLU A 47 -14.67 22.06 -12.46
CA GLU A 47 -13.87 22.68 -11.42
C GLU A 47 -14.46 22.40 -10.03
N ILE A 48 -13.57 22.22 -9.05
CA ILE A 48 -13.89 22.29 -7.63
C ILE A 48 -13.63 23.72 -7.18
N LEU A 49 -14.56 24.28 -6.43
CA LEU A 49 -14.49 25.63 -5.87
C LEU A 49 -14.49 25.57 -4.35
N LEU A 50 -13.78 26.50 -3.72
CA LEU A 50 -13.66 26.61 -2.28
C LEU A 50 -13.79 28.08 -1.85
N ASP A 51 -14.59 28.33 -0.81
CA ASP A 51 -14.72 29.64 -0.18
C ASP A 51 -13.88 29.70 1.11
N THR A 52 -12.88 30.57 1.09
CA THR A 52 -11.99 30.87 2.24
C THR A 52 -12.34 32.19 2.93
N GLY A 53 -13.55 32.71 2.71
CA GLY A 53 -14.04 34.00 3.20
C GLY A 53 -13.97 35.13 2.18
N SER A 54 -13.59 34.82 0.93
CA SER A 54 -13.54 35.78 -0.19
C SER A 54 -14.48 35.44 -1.34
N GLY A 55 -15.31 34.41 -1.16
CA GLY A 55 -16.15 33.81 -2.19
C GLY A 55 -15.53 32.53 -2.76
N MET A 56 -16.32 31.83 -3.57
CA MET A 56 -15.93 30.58 -4.23
C MET A 56 -14.85 30.82 -5.28
N GLU A 57 -13.66 30.25 -5.08
CA GLU A 57 -12.52 30.31 -6.02
C GLU A 57 -12.09 28.89 -6.44
N PRO A 58 -11.52 28.71 -7.65
CA PRO A 58 -10.99 27.41 -8.07
C PRO A 58 -9.99 26.83 -7.08
N PHE A 59 -10.19 25.57 -6.72
CA PHE A 59 -9.38 24.85 -5.76
C PHE A 59 -8.85 23.55 -6.36
N GLU A 60 -7.54 23.45 -6.49
CA GLU A 60 -6.86 22.23 -6.86
C GLU A 60 -6.57 21.39 -5.61
N ILE A 61 -7.05 20.15 -5.59
CA ILE A 61 -6.71 19.21 -4.50
C ILE A 61 -5.28 18.71 -4.73
N ARG A 62 -4.39 19.01 -3.77
CA ARG A 62 -3.03 18.45 -3.69
C ARG A 62 -2.93 17.70 -2.37
N GLY A 63 -3.28 16.44 -2.42
CA GLY A 63 -3.50 15.61 -1.24
C GLY A 63 -2.45 14.53 -1.02
N VAL A 64 -2.44 14.00 0.20
CA VAL A 64 -1.76 12.76 0.54
C VAL A 64 -2.70 11.86 1.34
N ASP A 65 -2.68 10.56 1.04
CA ASP A 65 -3.39 9.55 1.81
C ASP A 65 -2.63 9.28 3.11
N MET A 66 -3.38 9.24 4.21
CA MET A 66 -2.82 8.91 5.52
C MET A 66 -3.47 7.63 6.05
N GLY A 67 -2.64 6.59 6.15
CA GLY A 67 -3.00 5.33 6.78
C GLY A 67 -3.01 5.41 8.30
N VAL A 68 -3.16 4.26 8.94
CA VAL A 68 -3.21 4.12 10.41
C VAL A 68 -2.01 3.37 10.99
N GLY A 69 -1.10 2.92 10.12
CA GLY A 69 0.03 2.10 10.49
C GLY A 69 1.17 2.89 11.14
N ILE A 70 1.66 2.33 12.25
CA ILE A 70 2.98 2.56 12.80
C ILE A 70 3.60 1.19 13.15
N PRO A 71 4.94 1.04 13.11
CA PRO A 71 5.58 -0.23 13.42
C PRO A 71 5.20 -0.76 14.81
N GLY A 72 4.95 -2.07 14.90
CA GLY A 72 4.53 -2.74 16.13
C GLY A 72 3.02 -2.88 16.29
N TYR A 73 2.21 -2.30 15.40
CA TYR A 73 0.75 -2.28 15.51
C TYR A 73 0.07 -2.64 14.19
N PHE A 74 -1.06 -3.35 14.28
CA PHE A 74 -1.95 -3.58 13.14
C PHE A 74 -2.88 -2.38 12.93
N SER A 75 -3.43 -2.23 11.72
CA SER A 75 -4.36 -1.15 11.38
C SER A 75 -5.58 -1.04 12.30
N THR A 76 -6.06 -2.18 12.82
CA THR A 76 -7.22 -2.23 13.73
C THR A 76 -6.92 -1.71 15.14
N GLU A 77 -5.66 -1.42 15.47
CA GLU A 77 -5.26 -0.91 16.78
C GLU A 77 -5.23 0.62 16.86
N PHE A 78 -5.25 1.32 15.73
CA PHE A 78 -5.26 2.80 15.64
C PHE A 78 -4.26 3.49 16.57
N ALA A 79 -3.00 3.05 16.53
CA ALA A 79 -2.01 3.36 17.56
C ALA A 79 -1.34 4.74 17.44
N ILE A 80 -1.66 5.53 16.41
CA ILE A 80 -1.10 6.87 16.21
C ILE A 80 -1.75 7.85 17.19
N ASP A 81 -0.92 8.53 17.98
CA ASP A 81 -1.36 9.54 18.94
C ASP A 81 -1.48 10.94 18.32
N LYS A 82 -2.10 11.85 19.08
CA LYS A 82 -2.34 13.24 18.67
C LYS A 82 -1.05 13.99 18.37
N GLU A 83 -0.01 13.84 19.20
CA GLU A 83 1.28 14.51 19.02
C GLU A 83 1.95 14.10 17.69
N THR A 84 1.83 12.82 17.32
CA THR A 84 2.31 12.30 16.05
C THR A 84 1.54 12.91 14.89
N TYR A 85 0.20 12.95 14.94
CA TYR A 85 -0.61 13.62 13.92
C TYR A 85 -0.25 15.09 13.75
N LEU A 86 -0.14 15.87 14.83
CA LEU A 86 0.22 17.29 14.77
C LEU A 86 1.57 17.50 14.08
N ARG A 87 2.55 16.66 14.38
CA ARG A 87 3.87 16.70 13.74
C ARG A 87 3.79 16.36 12.26
N TRP A 88 3.06 15.30 11.91
CA TRP A 88 2.85 14.90 10.52
C TRP A 88 2.11 15.96 9.72
N PHE A 89 1.06 16.59 10.27
CA PHE A 89 0.34 17.69 9.61
C PHE A 89 1.28 18.85 9.27
N GLY A 90 2.19 19.21 10.19
CA GLY A 90 3.26 20.17 9.93
C GLY A 90 4.09 19.81 8.69
N LEU A 91 4.58 18.58 8.62
CA LEU A 91 5.43 18.11 7.52
C LEU A 91 4.65 17.97 6.20
N ILE A 92 3.40 17.50 6.26
CA ILE A 92 2.51 17.37 5.10
C ILE A 92 2.23 18.75 4.49
N GLN A 93 1.88 19.74 5.33
CA GLN A 93 1.65 21.10 4.86
C GLN A 93 2.95 21.75 4.33
N GLU A 94 4.10 21.51 4.98
CA GLU A 94 5.39 22.01 4.52
C GLU A 94 5.79 21.43 3.15
N MET A 95 5.31 20.24 2.81
CA MET A 95 5.47 19.63 1.48
C MET A 95 4.64 20.36 0.39
N GLY A 96 3.74 21.27 0.76
CA GLY A 96 2.83 21.95 -0.16
C GLY A 96 1.48 21.24 -0.36
N ALA A 97 1.23 20.15 0.37
CA ALA A 97 -0.10 19.53 0.38
C ALA A 97 -1.11 20.46 1.06
N ASN A 98 -2.32 20.51 0.51
CA ASN A 98 -3.44 21.25 1.10
C ASN A 98 -4.54 20.33 1.65
N THR A 99 -4.47 19.04 1.37
CA THR A 99 -5.51 18.06 1.71
C THR A 99 -4.90 16.79 2.30
N ILE A 100 -5.54 16.19 3.28
CA ILE A 100 -5.27 14.83 3.77
C ILE A 100 -6.50 13.98 3.48
N ARG A 101 -6.31 12.81 2.89
CA ARG A 101 -7.37 11.82 2.76
C ARG A 101 -7.18 10.72 3.81
N VAL A 102 -8.27 10.35 4.46
CA VAL A 102 -8.33 9.21 5.39
C VAL A 102 -9.43 8.25 4.96
N TYR A 103 -9.24 6.96 5.17
CA TYR A 103 -10.09 5.91 4.59
C TYR A 103 -11.31 5.54 5.43
N THR A 104 -11.22 5.73 6.74
CA THR A 104 -12.22 5.29 7.72
C THR A 104 -12.20 6.20 8.94
N ILE A 105 -13.16 6.01 9.85
CA ILE A 105 -13.21 6.74 11.11
C ILE A 105 -12.01 6.33 11.99
N LEU A 106 -11.14 7.31 12.26
CA LEU A 106 -9.96 7.19 13.12
C LEU A 106 -10.29 7.41 14.61
N GLU A 107 -9.32 7.17 15.50
CA GLU A 107 -9.46 7.47 16.93
C GLU A 107 -9.64 8.98 17.17
N PRO A 108 -10.25 9.40 18.30
CA PRO A 108 -10.49 10.81 18.60
C PRO A 108 -9.26 11.71 18.49
N ASP A 109 -8.06 11.16 18.75
CA ASP A 109 -6.78 11.85 18.66
C ASP A 109 -6.55 12.52 17.30
N PHE A 110 -6.98 11.89 16.19
CA PHE A 110 -6.89 12.49 14.86
C PHE A 110 -7.75 13.76 14.75
N TYR A 111 -9.01 13.70 15.16
CA TYR A 111 -9.94 14.82 15.09
C TYR A 111 -9.55 15.94 16.04
N GLU A 112 -8.99 15.60 17.20
CA GLU A 112 -8.39 16.57 18.11
C GLU A 112 -7.16 17.25 17.51
N ALA A 113 -6.31 16.50 16.80
CA ALA A 113 -5.18 17.05 16.08
C ALA A 113 -5.64 17.98 14.94
N VAL A 114 -6.64 17.59 14.13
CA VAL A 114 -7.15 18.44 13.02
C VAL A 114 -7.69 19.75 13.58
N TYR A 115 -8.51 19.68 14.62
CA TYR A 115 -9.06 20.86 15.27
C TYR A 115 -7.95 21.77 15.82
N GLU A 116 -6.98 21.19 16.54
CA GLU A 116 -5.90 21.97 17.15
C GLU A 116 -4.97 22.60 16.11
N TYR A 117 -4.67 21.87 15.04
CA TYR A 117 -3.81 22.33 13.95
C TYR A 117 -4.47 23.45 13.13
N ASN A 118 -5.76 23.33 12.81
CA ASN A 118 -6.42 24.24 11.88
C ASN A 118 -7.07 25.48 12.52
N LYS A 119 -7.56 25.41 13.77
CA LYS A 119 -8.36 26.49 14.40
C LYS A 119 -7.72 27.90 14.36
N GLU A 120 -6.40 27.97 14.31
CA GLU A 120 -5.61 29.21 14.28
C GLU A 120 -4.71 29.30 13.04
N ASN A 121 -4.83 28.34 12.11
CA ASN A 121 -4.03 28.28 10.89
C ASN A 121 -4.72 29.08 9.76
N PRO A 122 -4.09 30.16 9.24
CA PRO A 122 -4.68 30.94 8.14
C PRO A 122 -4.75 30.17 6.82
N THR A 123 -4.00 29.07 6.71
CA THR A 123 -3.99 28.16 5.55
C THR A 123 -4.25 26.76 6.08
N PRO A 124 -5.51 26.40 6.42
CA PRO A 124 -5.80 25.12 7.04
C PRO A 124 -5.49 23.95 6.11
N LEU A 125 -5.21 22.78 6.69
CA LEU A 125 -5.23 21.51 5.96
C LEU A 125 -6.66 21.01 5.88
N TYR A 126 -7.10 20.67 4.68
CA TYR A 126 -8.43 20.14 4.45
C TYR A 126 -8.45 18.61 4.53
N ILE A 127 -9.61 18.03 4.81
CA ILE A 127 -9.83 16.59 4.94
C ILE A 127 -10.78 16.10 3.85
N LEU A 128 -10.40 15.05 3.13
CA LEU A 128 -11.32 14.17 2.40
C LEU A 128 -11.52 12.90 3.22
N HIS A 129 -12.78 12.61 3.57
CA HIS A 129 -13.06 11.50 4.47
C HIS A 129 -13.72 10.33 3.75
N GLY A 130 -13.09 9.17 3.80
CA GLY A 130 -13.59 7.91 3.28
C GLY A 130 -14.67 7.29 4.17
N VAL A 131 -15.62 6.59 3.55
CA VAL A 131 -16.52 5.65 4.23
C VAL A 131 -16.14 4.24 3.78
N TRP A 132 -15.37 3.54 4.61
CA TRP A 132 -14.90 2.19 4.33
C TRP A 132 -16.05 1.19 4.28
N VAL A 133 -16.07 0.34 3.25
CA VAL A 133 -16.98 -0.80 3.16
C VAL A 133 -16.20 -2.06 3.49
N ASN A 134 -16.73 -2.87 4.41
CA ASN A 134 -16.06 -4.07 4.91
C ASN A 134 -15.69 -5.06 3.79
N ASP A 135 -14.40 -5.38 3.68
CA ASP A 135 -13.83 -6.20 2.60
C ASP A 135 -14.46 -7.60 2.55
N TYR A 136 -14.77 -8.18 3.70
CA TYR A 136 -15.40 -9.50 3.76
C TYR A 136 -16.80 -9.46 3.15
N VAL A 137 -17.57 -8.41 3.40
CA VAL A 137 -18.92 -8.27 2.82
C VAL A 137 -18.82 -8.11 1.30
N GLN A 138 -17.90 -7.28 0.81
CA GLN A 138 -17.66 -7.09 -0.62
C GLN A 138 -17.15 -8.36 -1.33
N ASN A 139 -16.45 -9.25 -0.63
CA ASN A 139 -15.92 -10.51 -1.15
C ASN A 139 -16.79 -11.74 -0.78
N SER A 140 -18.06 -11.52 -0.42
CA SER A 140 -18.96 -12.59 0.01
C SER A 140 -20.01 -12.96 -1.05
N HIS A 141 -21.01 -13.74 -0.64
CA HIS A 141 -22.09 -14.24 -1.49
C HIS A 141 -23.30 -13.29 -1.58
N VAL A 142 -23.21 -12.11 -0.95
CA VAL A 142 -24.31 -11.14 -0.86
C VAL A 142 -24.18 -10.08 -1.95
N ASP A 143 -25.31 -9.49 -2.34
CA ASP A 143 -25.32 -8.31 -3.22
C ASP A 143 -25.36 -7.01 -2.40
N ALA A 144 -25.23 -5.87 -3.08
CA ALA A 144 -25.19 -4.56 -2.43
C ALA A 144 -26.51 -4.13 -1.77
N TYR A 145 -27.63 -4.83 -2.01
CA TYR A 145 -28.91 -4.57 -1.36
C TYR A 145 -29.13 -5.44 -0.11
N ASP A 146 -28.22 -6.35 0.23
CA ASP A 146 -28.27 -7.07 1.49
C ASP A 146 -28.12 -6.10 2.67
N ASP A 147 -28.84 -6.34 3.77
CA ASP A 147 -28.82 -5.45 4.93
C ASP A 147 -27.42 -5.37 5.57
N SER A 148 -26.61 -6.43 5.46
CA SER A 148 -25.21 -6.43 5.92
C SER A 148 -24.29 -5.54 5.10
N PHE A 149 -24.73 -5.13 3.90
CA PHE A 149 -24.04 -4.17 3.03
C PHE A 149 -24.70 -2.79 3.14
N ARG A 150 -25.94 -2.66 2.64
CA ARG A 150 -26.61 -1.36 2.45
C ARG A 150 -26.88 -0.64 3.76
N GLU A 151 -27.50 -1.31 4.73
CA GLU A 151 -27.90 -0.66 5.99
C GLU A 151 -26.68 -0.31 6.83
N VAL A 152 -25.63 -1.13 6.77
CA VAL A 152 -24.33 -0.83 7.40
C VAL A 152 -23.70 0.41 6.77
N LEU A 153 -23.62 0.48 5.44
CA LEU A 153 -23.07 1.64 4.74
C LEU A 153 -23.87 2.93 5.03
N LEU A 154 -25.21 2.87 5.01
CA LEU A 154 -26.07 3.99 5.40
C LEU A 154 -25.81 4.45 6.84
N GLN A 155 -25.62 3.50 7.75
CA GLN A 155 -25.33 3.78 9.15
C GLN A 155 -23.94 4.40 9.32
N ASP A 156 -22.97 4.00 8.51
CA ASP A 156 -21.59 4.49 8.56
C ASP A 156 -21.48 5.90 8.02
N CYS A 157 -22.17 6.21 6.91
CA CYS A 157 -22.33 7.57 6.43
C CYS A 157 -22.90 8.49 7.52
N ARG A 158 -23.96 8.09 8.21
CA ARG A 158 -24.54 8.89 9.31
C ARG A 158 -23.60 9.04 10.48
N THR A 159 -22.92 7.96 10.87
CA THR A 159 -21.95 7.98 11.96
C THR A 159 -20.79 8.91 11.64
N LEU A 160 -20.27 8.89 10.41
CA LEU A 160 -19.20 9.76 9.98
C LEU A 160 -19.59 11.24 10.02
N VAL A 161 -20.78 11.59 9.51
CA VAL A 161 -21.29 12.97 9.61
C VAL A 161 -21.28 13.42 11.09
N ASP A 162 -21.85 12.62 11.99
CA ASP A 162 -21.83 12.96 13.43
C ASP A 162 -20.43 13.09 14.02
N VAL A 163 -19.46 12.31 13.52
CA VAL A 163 -18.07 12.33 13.98
C VAL A 163 -17.39 13.63 13.59
N ILE A 164 -17.48 14.06 12.32
CA ILE A 164 -16.81 15.29 11.86
C ILE A 164 -17.39 16.54 12.55
N HIS A 165 -18.66 16.50 12.95
CA HIS A 165 -19.36 17.56 13.67
C HIS A 165 -19.10 17.51 15.20
N GLY A 166 -18.28 16.59 15.69
CA GLY A 166 -17.97 16.44 17.11
C GLY A 166 -19.18 16.04 17.98
N ARG A 167 -20.14 15.29 17.40
CA ARG A 167 -21.39 14.86 18.05
C ARG A 167 -21.58 13.34 18.08
N LYS A 168 -20.51 12.55 18.16
CA LYS A 168 -20.60 11.08 18.21
C LYS A 168 -19.91 10.45 19.41
N LYS A 169 -20.52 9.38 19.94
CA LYS A 169 -19.90 8.41 20.85
C LYS A 169 -19.99 7.01 20.24
N ILE A 170 -18.85 6.42 19.93
CA ILE A 170 -18.74 5.07 19.37
C ILE A 170 -18.25 4.13 20.48
N SER A 171 -18.96 3.02 20.69
CA SER A 171 -18.55 2.00 21.64
C SER A 171 -17.50 1.06 21.07
N LEU A 172 -16.61 0.55 21.92
CA LEU A 172 -15.73 -0.56 21.56
C LEU A 172 -16.53 -1.73 20.96
N GLY A 173 -16.04 -2.27 19.85
CA GLY A 173 -16.69 -3.37 19.13
C GLY A 173 -17.92 -2.97 18.30
N TYR A 174 -18.14 -1.66 18.05
CA TYR A 174 -19.19 -1.20 17.15
C TYR A 174 -19.01 -1.78 15.75
N GLN A 175 -17.80 -1.62 15.17
CA GLN A 175 -17.42 -2.19 13.88
C GLN A 175 -15.94 -2.54 13.87
N ALA A 176 -15.57 -3.56 13.08
CA ALA A 176 -14.17 -4.02 12.99
C ALA A 176 -13.28 -3.06 12.19
N SER A 177 -13.86 -2.23 11.31
CA SER A 177 -13.18 -1.34 10.36
C SER A 177 -13.13 0.13 10.80
N SER A 178 -13.63 0.47 11.99
CA SER A 178 -13.65 1.83 12.53
C SER A 178 -13.12 1.88 13.95
N ALA A 179 -12.46 2.98 14.30
CA ALA A 179 -12.07 3.26 15.67
C ALA A 179 -13.30 3.47 16.59
N SER A 180 -13.05 3.49 17.90
CA SER A 180 -14.08 3.79 18.90
C SER A 180 -13.73 5.06 19.67
N GLY A 181 -14.66 5.62 20.44
CA GLY A 181 -14.32 6.77 21.29
C GLY A 181 -15.40 7.82 21.39
N VAL A 182 -15.00 9.00 21.90
CA VAL A 182 -15.88 10.15 22.12
C VAL A 182 -15.38 11.31 21.27
N TYR A 183 -16.12 11.61 20.20
CA TYR A 183 -15.79 12.64 19.24
C TYR A 183 -16.48 13.93 19.67
N THR A 184 -15.68 14.91 20.12
CA THR A 184 -16.18 16.18 20.68
C THR A 184 -15.69 17.42 19.95
N ARG A 185 -14.78 17.24 18.98
CA ARG A 185 -14.23 18.32 18.18
C ARG A 185 -14.96 18.38 16.86
N ASP A 186 -15.49 19.56 16.59
CA ASP A 186 -16.10 19.88 15.31
C ASP A 186 -14.99 20.31 14.36
N ILE A 187 -14.74 19.50 13.33
CA ILE A 187 -13.75 19.75 12.28
C ILE A 187 -14.42 20.03 10.93
N SER A 188 -15.74 20.18 10.92
CA SER A 188 -16.58 20.26 9.74
C SER A 188 -16.12 21.38 8.79
N ASP A 189 -15.71 22.54 9.33
CA ASP A 189 -15.13 23.68 8.58
C ASP A 189 -13.90 23.33 7.71
N TRP A 190 -13.26 22.19 7.96
CA TRP A 190 -12.09 21.72 7.23
C TRP A 190 -12.30 20.39 6.50
N VAL A 191 -13.52 19.86 6.45
CA VAL A 191 -13.84 18.64 5.69
C VAL A 191 -14.43 19.01 4.33
N LEU A 192 -13.65 18.84 3.25
CA LEU A 192 -14.06 19.18 1.88
C LEU A 192 -15.22 18.31 1.39
N GLY A 193 -15.18 17.03 1.74
CA GLY A 193 -16.11 16.06 1.20
C GLY A 193 -15.84 14.64 1.62
N TYR A 194 -16.68 13.77 1.08
CA TYR A 194 -16.69 12.35 1.37
C TYR A 194 -16.43 11.53 0.12
N ILE A 195 -15.69 10.43 0.29
CA ILE A 195 -15.51 9.39 -0.74
C ILE A 195 -16.14 8.11 -0.19
N LEU A 196 -17.18 7.62 -0.86
CA LEU A 196 -17.95 6.46 -0.42
C LEU A 196 -17.38 5.20 -1.07
N GLY A 197 -17.04 4.20 -0.24
CA GLY A 197 -16.35 2.99 -0.69
C GLY A 197 -14.83 3.15 -0.76
N VAL A 198 -14.16 2.10 -1.23
CA VAL A 198 -12.70 2.03 -1.41
C VAL A 198 -12.40 1.62 -2.84
N GLU A 199 -12.35 0.32 -3.11
CA GLU A 199 -12.28 -0.25 -4.45
C GLU A 199 -13.44 -1.24 -4.52
N TRP A 200 -14.35 -1.05 -5.48
CA TRP A 200 -15.50 -1.94 -5.62
C TRP A 200 -15.07 -3.25 -6.27
N GLU A 201 -15.40 -4.37 -5.64
CA GLU A 201 -15.21 -5.70 -6.25
C GLU A 201 -16.12 -5.85 -7.47
N ASP A 202 -15.53 -6.07 -8.64
CA ASP A 202 -16.23 -6.13 -9.92
C ASP A 202 -17.31 -7.23 -9.94
N VAL A 203 -17.01 -8.39 -9.37
CA VAL A 203 -17.96 -9.49 -9.21
C VAL A 203 -19.18 -9.08 -8.37
N THR A 204 -19.01 -8.28 -7.32
CA THR A 204 -20.11 -7.82 -6.47
C THR A 204 -20.99 -6.80 -7.17
N VAL A 205 -20.40 -5.92 -7.97
CA VAL A 205 -21.15 -4.99 -8.84
C VAL A 205 -21.96 -5.78 -9.87
N ALA A 206 -21.31 -6.65 -10.64
CA ALA A 206 -21.96 -7.47 -11.67
C ALA A 206 -23.07 -8.37 -11.09
N TYR A 207 -22.83 -8.96 -9.92
CA TYR A 207 -23.80 -9.80 -9.23
C TYR A 207 -25.02 -8.98 -8.78
N THR A 208 -24.81 -7.79 -8.21
CA THR A 208 -25.89 -6.88 -7.80
C THR A 208 -26.77 -6.51 -8.99
N ASP A 209 -26.14 -6.10 -10.08
CA ASP A 209 -26.84 -5.67 -11.30
C ASP A 209 -27.64 -6.80 -11.93
N HIS A 210 -27.10 -8.02 -11.90
CA HIS A 210 -27.78 -9.21 -12.40
C HIS A 210 -28.96 -9.65 -11.52
N MET A 211 -28.82 -9.58 -10.19
CA MET A 211 -29.83 -10.06 -9.26
C MET A 211 -30.99 -9.06 -9.07
N ASN A 212 -30.74 -7.78 -9.30
CA ASN A 212 -31.68 -6.69 -9.01
C ASN A 212 -32.08 -5.90 -10.26
N THR A 213 -32.18 -6.51 -11.43
CA THR A 213 -32.40 -5.82 -12.73
C THR A 213 -33.55 -4.80 -12.77
N GLY A 214 -34.55 -4.91 -11.88
CA GLY A 214 -35.67 -3.96 -11.77
C GLY A 214 -35.49 -2.83 -10.75
N LYS A 215 -34.36 -2.77 -10.02
CA LYS A 215 -34.05 -1.72 -9.03
C LYS A 215 -33.05 -0.70 -9.58
N ASN A 216 -33.11 -0.42 -10.86
CA ASN A 216 -32.20 0.47 -11.56
C ASN A 216 -32.62 1.95 -11.49
N SER A 217 -33.53 2.30 -10.57
CA SER A 217 -34.04 3.66 -10.42
C SER A 217 -34.11 4.07 -8.95
N TYR A 218 -33.60 5.25 -8.62
CA TYR A 218 -33.75 5.89 -7.32
C TYR A 218 -34.15 7.36 -7.47
N GLN A 219 -35.04 7.84 -6.59
CA GLN A 219 -35.50 9.23 -6.58
C GLN A 219 -35.49 9.76 -5.14
N GLY A 220 -34.38 10.41 -4.76
CA GLY A 220 -34.20 11.08 -3.49
C GLY A 220 -34.54 12.57 -3.55
N LEU A 221 -34.16 13.28 -2.48
CA LEU A 221 -34.37 14.73 -2.34
C LEU A 221 -33.24 15.53 -3.01
N TYR A 222 -32.02 15.01 -2.93
CA TYR A 222 -30.76 15.59 -3.39
C TYR A 222 -30.19 14.83 -4.59
N MET A 223 -30.35 13.50 -4.62
CA MET A 223 -29.84 12.65 -5.69
C MET A 223 -30.93 11.76 -6.30
N TYR A 224 -30.76 11.42 -7.57
CA TYR A 224 -31.62 10.53 -8.33
C TYR A 224 -30.82 9.87 -9.46
N THR A 225 -31.36 8.81 -10.05
CA THR A 225 -30.68 8.10 -11.15
C THR A 225 -31.19 8.53 -12.52
N SER A 226 -30.31 8.43 -13.52
CA SER A 226 -30.69 8.49 -14.93
C SER A 226 -31.47 7.23 -15.37
N GLU A 227 -31.96 7.22 -16.61
CA GLU A 227 -32.63 6.04 -17.20
C GLU A 227 -31.66 4.88 -17.48
N ASP A 228 -30.38 5.18 -17.68
CA ASP A 228 -29.32 4.22 -18.02
C ASP A 228 -28.62 3.63 -16.78
N ALA A 229 -29.04 4.04 -15.57
CA ALA A 229 -28.42 3.61 -14.33
C ALA A 229 -28.55 2.09 -14.12
N THR A 230 -27.56 1.50 -13.45
CA THR A 230 -27.61 0.11 -12.98
C THR A 230 -28.21 0.01 -11.57
N PRO A 231 -28.65 -1.19 -11.12
CA PRO A 231 -29.05 -1.41 -9.74
C PRO A 231 -27.97 -1.02 -8.71
N PHE A 232 -26.70 -1.30 -8.98
CA PHE A 232 -25.61 -0.90 -8.08
C PHE A 232 -25.48 0.63 -7.99
N GLU A 233 -25.54 1.34 -9.12
CA GLU A 233 -25.53 2.81 -9.15
C GLU A 233 -26.75 3.42 -8.46
N ALA A 234 -27.92 2.78 -8.56
CA ALA A 234 -29.12 3.19 -7.83
C ALA A 234 -28.97 3.03 -6.31
N MET A 235 -28.30 1.97 -5.85
CA MET A 235 -27.93 1.80 -4.44
C MET A 235 -26.97 2.91 -4.00
N LEU A 236 -25.95 3.25 -4.79
CA LEU A 236 -25.04 4.35 -4.49
C LEU A 236 -25.76 5.70 -4.42
N ALA A 237 -26.69 5.97 -5.34
CA ALA A 237 -27.53 7.17 -5.32
C ALA A 237 -28.37 7.26 -4.04
N GLU A 238 -28.92 6.14 -3.57
CA GLU A 238 -29.65 6.06 -2.31
C GLU A 238 -28.76 6.42 -1.12
N VAL A 239 -27.58 5.80 -1.01
CA VAL A 239 -26.63 6.05 0.08
C VAL A 239 -26.18 7.51 0.10
N GLY A 240 -25.81 8.05 -1.06
CA GLY A 240 -25.40 9.44 -1.20
C GLY A 240 -26.49 10.44 -0.81
N ASP A 241 -27.72 10.24 -1.29
CA ASP A 241 -28.87 11.06 -0.91
C ASP A 241 -29.10 11.06 0.60
N HIS A 242 -29.04 9.89 1.22
CA HIS A 242 -29.23 9.74 2.66
C HIS A 242 -28.17 10.44 3.48
N MET A 243 -26.91 10.42 3.04
CA MET A 243 -25.81 11.11 3.71
C MET A 243 -25.98 12.63 3.62
N ILE A 244 -26.19 13.16 2.41
CA ILE A 244 -26.40 14.60 2.17
C ILE A 244 -27.61 15.09 2.94
N ARG A 245 -28.70 14.33 2.92
CA ARG A 245 -29.93 14.65 3.65
C ARG A 245 -29.70 14.68 5.14
N TYR A 246 -28.99 13.70 5.69
CA TYR A 246 -28.74 13.66 7.13
C TYR A 246 -27.97 14.89 7.61
N GLU A 247 -26.93 15.27 6.86
CA GLU A 247 -26.15 16.47 7.16
C GLU A 247 -26.95 17.76 6.98
N SER A 248 -27.68 17.87 5.87
CA SER A 248 -28.54 19.03 5.58
C SER A 248 -29.63 19.20 6.63
N ASP A 249 -30.31 18.11 7.04
CA ASP A 249 -31.42 18.17 7.99
C ASP A 249 -30.91 18.47 9.41
N LYS A 250 -29.79 17.88 9.83
CA LYS A 250 -29.28 17.97 11.21
C LYS A 250 -28.36 19.16 11.46
N TYR A 251 -27.47 19.45 10.52
CA TYR A 251 -26.37 20.43 10.67
C TYR A 251 -26.53 21.65 9.78
N LYS A 252 -27.44 21.62 8.80
CA LYS A 252 -27.66 22.71 7.83
C LYS A 252 -26.43 22.99 6.99
N GLU A 253 -25.67 21.93 6.68
CA GLU A 253 -24.47 22.00 5.86
C GLU A 253 -24.51 20.96 4.75
N GLN A 254 -23.71 21.18 3.71
CA GLN A 254 -23.43 20.20 2.67
C GLN A 254 -21.96 20.26 2.25
N ARG A 255 -21.42 19.09 1.89
CA ARG A 255 -20.05 18.91 1.42
C ARG A 255 -20.00 18.19 0.08
N LEU A 256 -18.82 18.16 -0.54
CA LEU A 256 -18.62 17.42 -1.79
C LEU A 256 -18.83 15.92 -1.56
N LEU A 257 -19.35 15.23 -2.57
CA LEU A 257 -19.54 13.78 -2.54
C LEU A 257 -18.90 13.12 -3.75
N ALA A 258 -18.20 12.03 -3.53
CA ALA A 258 -17.76 11.12 -4.57
C ALA A 258 -18.02 9.67 -4.17
N PHE A 259 -18.12 8.82 -5.18
CA PHE A 259 -18.09 7.38 -5.02
C PHE A 259 -16.73 6.90 -5.53
N SER A 260 -16.07 6.06 -4.76
CA SER A 260 -14.76 5.57 -5.15
C SER A 260 -14.86 4.69 -6.38
N ASN A 261 -13.83 4.69 -7.22
CA ASN A 261 -13.77 3.90 -8.44
C ASN A 261 -12.31 3.61 -8.80
N TRP A 262 -12.07 2.63 -9.67
CA TRP A 262 -10.76 2.14 -10.07
C TRP A 262 -10.89 1.34 -11.37
N PRO A 263 -9.80 0.97 -12.08
CA PRO A 263 -9.93 0.47 -13.44
C PRO A 263 -10.69 -0.87 -13.58
N THR A 264 -10.88 -1.67 -12.54
CA THR A 264 -11.69 -2.89 -12.69
C THR A 264 -13.18 -2.55 -12.89
N THR A 265 -13.65 -1.44 -12.34
CA THR A 265 -15.05 -0.99 -12.45
C THR A 265 -15.22 0.35 -13.17
N ASP A 266 -14.18 0.86 -13.84
CA ASP A 266 -14.27 2.07 -14.66
C ASP A 266 -15.36 1.96 -15.75
N PRO A 267 -15.96 3.10 -16.18
CA PRO A 267 -17.09 3.11 -17.11
C PRO A 267 -16.70 2.92 -18.59
N LEU A 268 -15.41 2.91 -18.94
CA LEU A 268 -14.95 2.90 -20.33
C LEU A 268 -15.23 1.56 -21.01
N ASP A 269 -15.36 1.60 -22.33
CA ASP A 269 -15.53 0.41 -23.17
C ASP A 269 -14.19 -0.13 -23.63
N TYR A 270 -14.07 -1.46 -23.63
CA TYR A 270 -12.87 -2.17 -24.06
C TYR A 270 -13.22 -3.28 -25.05
N PRO A 271 -12.30 -3.64 -25.96
CA PRO A 271 -12.50 -4.76 -26.87
C PRO A 271 -12.70 -6.11 -26.14
N PRO A 272 -13.42 -7.08 -26.75
CA PRO A 272 -13.68 -8.39 -26.14
C PRO A 272 -12.44 -9.15 -25.66
N GLU A 273 -11.30 -8.97 -26.34
CA GLU A 273 -10.01 -9.55 -25.98
C GLU A 273 -9.51 -9.03 -24.62
N VAL A 274 -9.62 -7.72 -24.34
CA VAL A 274 -9.23 -7.12 -23.07
C VAL A 274 -10.18 -7.57 -21.97
N LEU A 275 -11.50 -7.54 -22.23
CA LEU A 275 -12.51 -7.98 -21.27
C LEU A 275 -12.28 -9.44 -20.84
N LYS A 276 -11.95 -10.33 -21.80
CA LYS A 276 -11.63 -11.72 -21.52
C LYS A 276 -10.30 -11.86 -20.77
N LEU A 277 -9.28 -11.12 -21.18
CA LEU A 277 -7.93 -11.21 -20.60
C LEU A 277 -7.84 -10.71 -19.18
N PHE A 278 -8.63 -9.70 -18.81
CA PHE A 278 -8.65 -9.15 -17.45
C PHE A 278 -9.84 -9.60 -16.63
N MET A 279 -10.72 -10.45 -17.21
CA MET A 279 -12.01 -10.84 -16.63
C MET A 279 -12.86 -9.65 -16.20
N LYS A 280 -12.66 -8.46 -16.81
CA LYS A 280 -13.40 -7.24 -16.47
C LYS A 280 -14.88 -7.48 -16.76
N CYS A 281 -15.69 -7.51 -15.70
CA CYS A 281 -17.09 -7.94 -15.78
C CYS A 281 -18.11 -6.89 -15.31
N ALA A 282 -17.65 -5.73 -14.84
CA ALA A 282 -18.51 -4.68 -14.30
C ALA A 282 -18.07 -3.27 -14.70
N LYS A 283 -19.01 -2.33 -14.52
CA LYS A 283 -18.83 -0.89 -14.70
C LYS A 283 -19.65 -0.14 -13.67
N VAL A 284 -19.13 0.97 -13.18
CA VAL A 284 -19.84 1.93 -12.34
C VAL A 284 -19.61 3.31 -12.94
N ASP A 285 -20.67 3.92 -13.49
CA ASP A 285 -20.65 5.25 -14.06
C ASP A 285 -21.40 6.25 -13.18
N VAL A 286 -20.65 7.08 -12.47
CA VAL A 286 -21.22 8.12 -11.60
C VAL A 286 -21.96 9.22 -12.39
N GLU A 287 -21.83 9.31 -13.71
CA GLU A 287 -22.67 10.17 -14.55
C GLU A 287 -24.15 9.74 -14.54
N HIS A 288 -24.44 8.49 -14.15
CA HIS A 288 -25.82 8.01 -13.96
C HIS A 288 -26.43 8.45 -12.61
N ILE A 289 -25.63 8.98 -11.68
CA ILE A 289 -26.07 9.49 -10.38
C ILE A 289 -26.18 11.02 -10.46
N LEU A 290 -27.40 11.51 -10.64
CA LEU A 290 -27.69 12.92 -10.89
C LEU A 290 -28.08 13.65 -9.61
N SER A 291 -27.84 14.96 -9.58
CA SER A 291 -28.18 15.83 -8.45
C SER A 291 -29.36 16.75 -8.76
N THR A 292 -30.17 17.07 -7.75
CA THR A 292 -31.20 18.11 -7.83
C THR A 292 -30.64 19.47 -7.43
N ASP A 293 -31.36 20.56 -7.74
CA ASP A 293 -30.99 21.92 -7.32
C ASP A 293 -30.90 22.10 -5.79
N ARG A 294 -31.34 21.11 -4.99
CA ARG A 294 -31.21 21.15 -3.53
C ARG A 294 -29.82 20.79 -3.04
N TYR A 295 -29.01 20.10 -3.86
CA TYR A 295 -27.63 19.84 -3.54
C TYR A 295 -26.76 20.99 -4.06
N LYS A 296 -26.33 21.85 -3.14
CA LYS A 296 -25.65 23.12 -3.41
C LYS A 296 -24.13 22.99 -3.49
N SER A 297 -23.56 21.93 -2.90
CA SER A 297 -22.13 21.63 -2.97
C SER A 297 -21.78 20.99 -4.31
N GLY A 298 -21.94 19.67 -4.46
CA GLY A 298 -21.81 18.99 -5.75
C GLY A 298 -21.01 17.70 -5.69
N GLN A 299 -20.95 17.00 -6.83
CA GLN A 299 -20.24 15.73 -6.97
C GLN A 299 -18.92 15.89 -7.71
N PHE A 300 -17.97 14.99 -7.42
CA PHE A 300 -16.78 14.76 -8.25
C PHE A 300 -16.57 13.25 -8.47
N ALA A 301 -15.90 12.89 -9.57
CA ALA A 301 -15.51 11.51 -9.83
C ALA A 301 -14.16 11.22 -9.16
N SER A 302 -14.10 10.13 -8.40
CA SER A 302 -12.93 9.73 -7.60
C SER A 302 -12.35 8.44 -8.17
N TYR A 303 -11.08 8.46 -8.58
CA TYR A 303 -10.40 7.28 -9.10
C TYR A 303 -9.07 6.99 -8.40
N HIS A 304 -8.87 5.72 -8.04
CA HIS A 304 -7.55 5.18 -7.78
C HIS A 304 -6.93 4.78 -9.12
N VAL A 305 -5.81 5.39 -9.51
CA VAL A 305 -5.17 5.10 -10.80
C VAL A 305 -3.66 4.99 -10.62
N TYR A 306 -3.16 3.78 -10.82
CA TYR A 306 -1.74 3.46 -10.81
C TYR A 306 -1.24 3.23 -12.23
N SER A 307 -0.06 3.75 -12.56
CA SER A 307 0.54 3.62 -13.90
C SER A 307 0.71 2.17 -14.39
N TYR A 308 0.82 1.22 -13.47
CA TYR A 308 1.07 -0.19 -13.77
C TYR A 308 -0.17 -1.10 -13.66
N TYR A 309 -1.30 -0.62 -13.11
CA TYR A 309 -2.44 -1.50 -12.78
C TYR A 309 -3.84 -0.97 -13.10
N PRO A 310 -4.65 -1.77 -13.81
CA PRO A 310 -4.28 -2.52 -15.02
C PRO A 310 -4.07 -1.55 -16.19
N ASP A 311 -2.92 -1.66 -16.86
CA ASP A 311 -2.66 -0.90 -18.09
C ASP A 311 -3.38 -1.55 -19.29
N TYR A 312 -4.72 -1.44 -19.36
CA TYR A 312 -5.50 -2.07 -20.45
C TYR A 312 -5.03 -1.65 -21.84
N LEU A 313 -4.60 -0.40 -22.01
CA LEU A 313 -4.15 0.15 -23.29
C LEU A 313 -2.88 -0.51 -23.82
N ALA A 314 -2.09 -1.16 -22.95
CA ALA A 314 -0.93 -1.95 -23.35
C ALA A 314 -1.29 -3.26 -24.10
N TYR A 315 -2.55 -3.72 -24.06
CA TYR A 315 -2.94 -5.07 -24.53
C TYR A 315 -3.71 -5.08 -25.85
N TYR A 316 -3.95 -3.92 -26.46
CA TYR A 316 -4.59 -3.83 -27.77
C TYR A 316 -4.17 -2.55 -28.49
N ASP A 317 -4.17 -2.55 -29.81
CA ASP A 317 -3.69 -1.42 -30.62
C ASP A 317 -4.81 -0.54 -31.21
N SER A 318 -6.06 -1.02 -31.24
CA SER A 318 -7.14 -0.33 -31.97
C SER A 318 -7.43 1.06 -31.42
N TRP A 319 -7.25 1.27 -30.10
CA TRP A 319 -7.46 2.56 -29.45
C TRP A 319 -6.62 3.68 -30.06
N LYS A 320 -5.43 3.40 -30.62
CA LYS A 320 -4.55 4.41 -31.24
C LYS A 320 -5.23 5.13 -32.42
N GLY A 321 -6.16 4.45 -33.10
CA GLY A 321 -6.99 5.06 -34.16
C GLY A 321 -8.31 5.66 -33.66
N GLU A 322 -8.76 5.27 -32.48
CA GLU A 322 -10.04 5.66 -31.87
C GLU A 322 -9.91 6.86 -30.91
N VAL A 323 -8.68 7.14 -30.45
CA VAL A 323 -8.35 8.17 -29.45
C VAL A 323 -7.38 9.20 -30.07
N PRO A 324 -7.85 10.17 -30.88
CA PRO A 324 -6.96 11.08 -31.60
C PRO A 324 -6.08 11.97 -30.72
N PHE A 325 -6.52 12.30 -29.51
CA PHE A 325 -5.75 13.11 -28.57
C PHE A 325 -4.53 12.35 -27.99
N ALA A 326 -4.47 11.02 -28.16
CA ALA A 326 -3.33 10.24 -27.70
C ALA A 326 -1.99 10.68 -28.31
N GLU A 327 -2.00 11.31 -29.50
CA GLU A 327 -0.79 11.88 -30.11
C GLU A 327 -0.09 12.90 -29.19
N ASP A 328 -0.83 13.58 -28.32
CA ASP A 328 -0.28 14.50 -27.34
C ASP A 328 0.58 13.76 -26.29
N TYR A 329 0.32 12.47 -26.06
CA TYR A 329 1.02 11.61 -25.10
C TYR A 329 2.12 10.75 -25.73
N ARG A 330 2.49 11.04 -26.98
CA ARG A 330 3.52 10.29 -27.67
C ARG A 330 4.91 10.56 -27.08
N LEU A 331 5.61 9.49 -26.75
CA LEU A 331 6.96 9.50 -26.18
C LEU A 331 8.01 9.62 -27.29
N ALA A 332 9.23 10.00 -26.90
CA ALA A 332 10.34 10.22 -27.83
C ALA A 332 10.76 8.95 -28.60
N ASN A 333 10.52 7.76 -28.03
CA ASN A 333 10.78 6.46 -28.66
C ASN A 333 9.67 6.04 -29.65
N GLY A 334 8.57 6.79 -29.72
CA GLY A 334 7.43 6.52 -30.61
C GLY A 334 6.26 5.80 -29.93
N ASP A 335 6.43 5.29 -28.70
CA ASP A 335 5.36 4.72 -27.89
C ASP A 335 4.48 5.81 -27.26
N TYR A 336 3.52 5.42 -26.43
CA TYR A 336 2.60 6.34 -25.76
C TYR A 336 2.69 6.21 -24.25
N ASN A 337 2.55 7.33 -23.54
CA ASN A 337 2.26 7.32 -22.12
C ASN A 337 0.78 6.89 -21.92
N THR A 338 0.55 5.59 -21.79
CA THR A 338 -0.79 5.00 -21.62
C THR A 338 -1.47 5.47 -20.35
N TYR A 339 -0.73 5.70 -19.26
CA TYR A 339 -1.26 6.32 -18.05
C TYR A 339 -1.89 7.69 -18.33
N GLY A 340 -1.16 8.58 -19.00
CA GLY A 340 -1.67 9.90 -19.36
C GLY A 340 -2.88 9.86 -20.30
N VAL A 341 -2.88 8.93 -21.27
CA VAL A 341 -4.02 8.72 -22.18
C VAL A 341 -5.26 8.26 -21.41
N TYR A 342 -5.10 7.27 -20.51
CA TYR A 342 -6.20 6.74 -19.69
C TYR A 342 -6.80 7.82 -18.78
N LEU A 343 -5.96 8.65 -18.14
CA LEU A 343 -6.42 9.78 -17.35
C LEU A 343 -7.28 10.75 -18.17
N GLU A 344 -6.86 11.09 -19.40
CA GLU A 344 -7.64 11.99 -20.26
C GLU A 344 -8.91 11.32 -20.81
N MET A 345 -8.93 9.99 -21.00
CA MET A 345 -10.17 9.27 -21.30
C MET A 345 -11.20 9.44 -20.17
N LEU A 346 -10.78 9.31 -18.92
CA LEU A 346 -11.66 9.53 -17.75
C LEU A 346 -12.16 10.98 -17.69
N THR A 347 -11.27 11.97 -17.83
CA THR A 347 -11.70 13.38 -17.78
C THR A 347 -12.61 13.75 -18.93
N ARG A 348 -12.47 13.14 -20.11
CA ARG A 348 -13.37 13.35 -21.25
C ARG A 348 -14.72 12.66 -21.09
N HIS A 349 -14.76 11.51 -20.44
CA HIS A 349 -16.01 10.79 -20.10
C HIS A 349 -16.87 11.63 -19.14
N HIS A 350 -16.25 12.20 -18.11
CA HIS A 350 -16.98 12.93 -17.07
C HIS A 350 -17.35 14.36 -17.44
N LYS A 351 -18.53 14.80 -16.99
CA LYS A 351 -19.01 16.20 -16.99
C LYS A 351 -18.70 16.92 -15.69
N MET A 352 -18.49 16.16 -14.62
CA MET A 352 -18.07 16.63 -13.29
C MET A 352 -16.54 16.68 -13.15
N PRO A 353 -15.99 17.29 -12.09
CA PRO A 353 -14.56 17.26 -11.81
C PRO A 353 -14.08 15.82 -11.60
N VAL A 354 -12.87 15.50 -12.09
CA VAL A 354 -12.22 14.21 -11.83
C VAL A 354 -11.05 14.44 -10.88
N VAL A 355 -11.00 13.70 -9.78
CA VAL A 355 -9.89 13.69 -8.83
C VAL A 355 -9.28 12.30 -8.85
N ILE A 356 -7.97 12.24 -9.07
CA ILE A 356 -7.21 11.01 -8.90
C ILE A 356 -6.92 10.87 -7.41
N SER A 357 -7.86 10.26 -6.69
CA SER A 357 -7.88 10.17 -5.24
C SER A 357 -6.90 9.15 -4.68
N GLU A 358 -6.17 8.44 -5.55
CA GLU A 358 -5.03 7.62 -5.18
C GLU A 358 -4.11 7.40 -6.40
N PHE A 359 -2.82 7.71 -6.25
CA PHE A 359 -1.75 7.31 -7.19
C PHE A 359 -0.42 7.21 -6.46
N GLY A 360 0.49 6.35 -6.92
CA GLY A 360 1.81 6.23 -6.29
C GLY A 360 2.66 5.10 -6.85
N THR A 361 3.85 4.96 -6.27
CA THR A 361 4.74 3.81 -6.47
C THR A 361 5.54 3.56 -5.18
N PRO A 362 5.81 2.30 -4.78
CA PRO A 362 6.55 1.99 -3.56
C PRO A 362 8.06 1.82 -3.80
N THR A 363 8.84 2.06 -2.74
CA THR A 363 10.31 1.96 -2.75
C THR A 363 10.85 0.63 -2.21
N SER A 364 10.06 -0.44 -2.27
CA SER A 364 10.46 -1.78 -1.84
C SER A 364 11.54 -2.36 -2.75
N ARG A 365 12.25 -3.38 -2.26
CA ARG A 365 13.10 -4.22 -3.11
C ARG A 365 12.25 -5.14 -3.98
N GLY A 366 11.24 -5.78 -3.41
CA GLY A 366 10.37 -6.65 -4.20
C GLY A 366 9.55 -5.84 -5.20
N ARG A 367 9.20 -6.49 -6.31
CA ARG A 367 8.38 -5.93 -7.38
C ARG A 367 7.15 -6.80 -7.55
N ALA A 368 6.00 -6.18 -7.78
CA ALA A 368 4.75 -6.87 -8.12
C ALA A 368 4.32 -6.60 -9.55
N GLN A 369 4.54 -5.40 -10.10
CA GLN A 369 4.12 -5.04 -11.45
C GLN A 369 5.06 -4.00 -12.07
N LEU A 370 5.05 -3.87 -13.40
CA LEU A 370 5.84 -2.92 -14.18
C LEU A 370 4.98 -2.31 -15.29
N ASP A 371 5.00 -0.98 -15.40
CA ASP A 371 4.49 -0.24 -16.55
C ASP A 371 5.45 -0.46 -17.73
N VAL A 372 4.88 -0.92 -18.85
CA VAL A 372 5.61 -1.31 -20.06
C VAL A 372 6.27 -0.11 -20.75
N PHE A 373 5.72 1.10 -20.61
CA PHE A 373 6.11 2.28 -21.38
C PHE A 373 6.86 3.34 -20.57
N THR A 374 6.58 3.47 -19.27
CA THR A 374 7.14 4.55 -18.44
C THR A 374 8.19 4.09 -17.44
N ALA A 375 8.44 2.78 -17.34
CA ALA A 375 9.31 2.14 -16.35
C ALA A 375 8.92 2.38 -14.87
N ARG A 376 7.76 3.00 -14.61
CA ARG A 376 7.15 3.05 -13.28
C ARG A 376 6.76 1.63 -12.85
N SER A 377 6.97 1.27 -11.59
CA SER A 377 6.70 -0.09 -11.13
C SER A 377 6.08 -0.11 -9.74
N GLN A 378 5.38 -1.20 -9.44
CA GLN A 378 4.91 -1.51 -8.08
C GLN A 378 6.05 -2.15 -7.31
N GLY A 379 7.05 -1.34 -6.95
CA GLY A 379 8.24 -1.74 -6.22
C GLY A 379 9.48 -1.85 -7.10
N TYR A 380 10.64 -2.08 -6.48
CA TYR A 380 11.95 -2.01 -7.10
C TYR A 380 12.27 -0.65 -7.75
N MET A 381 11.89 0.42 -7.05
CA MET A 381 12.25 1.80 -7.38
C MET A 381 13.00 2.42 -6.19
N SER A 382 14.08 3.15 -6.45
CA SER A 382 14.76 3.95 -5.43
C SER A 382 13.87 5.10 -4.95
N GLU A 383 14.17 5.69 -3.79
CA GLU A 383 13.45 6.89 -3.30
C GLU A 383 13.53 8.07 -4.29
N GLN A 384 14.65 8.22 -5.00
CA GLN A 384 14.80 9.21 -6.06
C GLN A 384 13.88 8.90 -7.25
N GLU A 385 13.84 7.65 -7.70
CA GLU A 385 12.97 7.21 -8.80
C GLU A 385 11.49 7.33 -8.42
N GLN A 386 11.13 7.03 -7.16
CA GLN A 386 9.79 7.26 -6.62
C GLN A 386 9.42 8.75 -6.73
N GLY A 387 10.30 9.65 -6.27
CA GLY A 387 10.10 11.08 -6.37
C GLY A 387 9.86 11.55 -7.81
N LYS A 388 10.68 11.07 -8.75
CA LYS A 388 10.50 11.34 -10.17
C LYS A 388 9.16 10.81 -10.70
N ALA A 389 8.81 9.57 -10.39
CA ALA A 389 7.56 8.96 -10.84
C ALA A 389 6.32 9.70 -10.31
N LEU A 390 6.35 10.17 -9.07
CA LEU A 390 5.28 10.97 -8.48
C LEU A 390 5.14 12.33 -9.17
N VAL A 391 6.25 13.03 -9.41
CA VAL A 391 6.23 14.33 -10.14
C VAL A 391 5.74 14.16 -11.57
N ASP A 392 6.24 13.15 -12.28
CA ASP A 392 5.82 12.89 -13.66
C ASP A 392 4.34 12.50 -13.72
N SER A 393 3.85 11.69 -12.75
CA SER A 393 2.42 11.32 -12.66
C SER A 393 1.54 12.52 -12.32
N TYR A 394 1.98 13.40 -11.43
CA TYR A 394 1.29 14.66 -11.14
C TYR A 394 1.17 15.51 -12.42
N ASP A 395 2.24 15.64 -13.21
CA ASP A 395 2.20 16.37 -14.47
C ASP A 395 1.24 15.74 -15.50
N ASP A 396 1.18 14.41 -15.57
CA ASP A 396 0.20 13.68 -16.40
C ASP A 396 -1.25 13.96 -15.95
N ILE A 397 -1.52 13.96 -14.64
CA ILE A 397 -2.83 14.25 -14.04
C ILE A 397 -3.25 15.69 -14.32
N ARG A 398 -2.35 16.66 -14.17
CA ARG A 398 -2.63 18.07 -14.49
C ARG A 398 -2.89 18.25 -15.98
N ARG A 399 -2.11 17.59 -16.83
CA ARG A 399 -2.26 17.64 -18.28
C ARG A 399 -3.60 17.08 -18.74
N ALA A 400 -4.06 15.97 -18.16
CA ALA A 400 -5.35 15.36 -18.46
C ALA A 400 -6.55 16.22 -18.07
N GLY A 401 -6.34 17.29 -17.27
CA GLY A 401 -7.39 18.20 -16.83
C GLY A 401 -8.13 17.73 -15.57
N CYS A 402 -7.51 16.87 -14.75
CA CYS A 402 -8.07 16.49 -13.45
C CYS A 402 -8.07 17.70 -12.47
N ALA A 403 -9.09 17.75 -11.61
CA ALA A 403 -9.27 18.80 -10.60
C ALA A 403 -8.36 18.65 -9.38
N GLY A 404 -7.66 17.52 -9.26
CA GLY A 404 -6.65 17.31 -8.24
C GLY A 404 -6.19 15.87 -8.15
N CYS A 405 -5.31 15.62 -7.18
CA CYS A 405 -4.69 14.34 -6.96
C CYS A 405 -4.40 14.09 -5.48
N VAL A 406 -4.25 12.82 -5.09
CA VAL A 406 -3.86 12.40 -3.75
C VAL A 406 -2.78 11.31 -3.86
N ILE A 407 -1.60 11.56 -3.27
CA ILE A 407 -0.48 10.62 -3.28
C ILE A 407 -0.73 9.51 -2.26
N PHE A 408 -0.58 8.25 -2.67
CA PHE A 408 -0.49 7.08 -1.81
C PHE A 408 1.00 6.77 -1.53
N SER A 409 1.52 7.02 -0.33
CA SER A 409 0.87 7.54 0.90
C SER A 409 1.82 8.41 1.74
N TRP A 410 1.35 8.94 2.87
CA TRP A 410 2.17 9.74 3.78
C TRP A 410 3.29 8.90 4.42
N GLN A 411 2.95 7.81 5.09
CA GLN A 411 3.89 6.94 5.81
C GLN A 411 3.93 5.51 5.25
N ASP A 412 5.09 4.86 5.41
CA ASP A 412 5.26 3.41 5.23
C ASP A 412 4.44 2.63 6.28
N GLU A 413 3.96 1.43 5.94
CA GLU A 413 3.09 0.66 6.84
C GLU A 413 3.49 -0.83 6.89
N TRP A 414 4.23 -1.22 7.92
CA TRP A 414 4.82 -2.57 8.05
C TRP A 414 3.81 -3.71 8.13
N PHE A 415 2.56 -3.46 8.54
CA PHE A 415 1.56 -4.52 8.64
C PHE A 415 1.03 -4.97 7.25
N LYS A 416 1.23 -4.14 6.21
CA LYS A 416 0.69 -4.40 4.87
C LYS A 416 1.33 -5.64 4.22
N ARG A 417 0.58 -6.21 3.28
CA ARG A 417 0.86 -7.48 2.59
C ARG A 417 0.45 -7.36 1.14
N THR A 418 1.04 -8.18 0.27
CA THR A 418 0.68 -8.24 -1.14
C THR A 418 0.55 -9.68 -1.63
N TRP A 419 -0.15 -9.88 -2.75
CA TRP A 419 -0.52 -11.20 -3.25
C TRP A 419 0.68 -12.09 -3.60
N ASN A 420 1.78 -11.52 -4.12
CA ASN A 420 2.95 -12.29 -4.56
C ASN A 420 3.95 -12.63 -3.44
N THR A 421 3.76 -12.07 -2.23
CA THR A 421 4.60 -12.36 -1.05
C THR A 421 3.81 -12.89 0.16
N MET A 422 2.49 -12.78 0.18
CA MET A 422 1.68 -13.13 1.36
C MET A 422 1.80 -14.60 1.79
N ALA A 423 2.14 -15.51 0.88
CA ALA A 423 2.41 -16.91 1.21
C ALA A 423 3.73 -17.10 1.98
N ASN A 424 4.68 -16.17 1.84
CA ASN A 424 6.05 -16.27 2.37
C ASN A 424 6.20 -15.68 3.77
N VAL A 425 5.12 -15.18 4.39
CA VAL A 425 5.20 -14.44 5.66
C VAL A 425 4.14 -14.89 6.66
N ASP A 426 4.40 -14.74 7.96
CA ASP A 426 3.36 -14.91 8.98
C ASP A 426 2.46 -13.66 8.98
N LEU A 427 1.31 -13.79 8.33
CA LEU A 427 0.29 -12.73 8.22
C LEU A 427 -0.21 -12.20 9.55
N SER A 428 -0.03 -12.94 10.65
CA SER A 428 -0.42 -12.50 11.99
C SER A 428 0.69 -11.74 12.73
N LYS A 429 1.83 -11.50 12.07
CA LYS A 429 3.06 -10.94 12.67
C LYS A 429 3.75 -9.88 11.80
N THR A 430 3.21 -9.53 10.62
CA THR A 430 3.80 -8.58 9.67
C THR A 430 4.09 -7.21 10.31
N ALA A 431 3.24 -6.74 11.22
CA ALA A 431 3.42 -5.46 11.91
C ALA A 431 4.73 -5.35 12.72
N TYR A 432 5.41 -6.46 13.01
CA TYR A 432 6.56 -6.47 13.92
C TYR A 432 7.90 -6.36 13.21
N TRP A 433 7.97 -6.30 11.89
CA TRP A 433 9.22 -6.22 11.15
C TRP A 433 9.01 -5.55 9.79
N SER A 434 10.06 -5.01 9.21
CA SER A 434 10.00 -4.30 7.93
C SER A 434 10.36 -5.27 6.80
N ASP A 435 9.37 -5.72 6.05
CA ASP A 435 9.57 -6.71 4.99
C ASP A 435 9.88 -6.05 3.66
N PHE A 436 11.15 -5.76 3.41
CA PHE A 436 11.59 -5.02 2.23
C PHE A 436 11.26 -5.70 0.87
N GLN A 437 10.82 -6.96 0.88
CA GLN A 437 10.34 -7.67 -0.31
C GLN A 437 8.85 -7.42 -0.60
N THR A 438 8.07 -6.92 0.36
CA THR A 438 6.64 -6.67 0.21
C THR A 438 6.39 -5.21 -0.16
N ASN A 439 5.99 -4.95 -1.41
CA ASN A 439 5.82 -3.59 -1.96
C ASN A 439 4.81 -2.72 -1.21
N GLU A 440 3.70 -3.30 -0.75
CA GLU A 440 2.65 -2.55 -0.07
C GLU A 440 3.11 -1.87 1.22
N GLN A 441 4.25 -2.27 1.81
CA GLN A 441 4.78 -1.63 3.01
C GLN A 441 5.52 -0.31 2.75
N PHE A 442 5.90 0.01 1.49
CA PHE A 442 6.89 1.05 1.17
C PHE A 442 6.39 2.20 0.27
N PHE A 443 5.09 2.48 0.27
CA PHE A 443 4.50 3.60 -0.49
C PHE A 443 4.73 4.98 0.13
N GLY A 444 5.05 5.05 1.43
CA GLY A 444 5.14 6.28 2.17
C GLY A 444 6.15 7.26 1.60
N LEU A 445 5.89 8.56 1.76
CA LEU A 445 6.89 9.64 1.63
C LEU A 445 7.75 9.77 2.90
N MET A 446 7.30 9.17 4.00
CA MET A 446 8.01 9.02 5.26
C MET A 446 8.22 7.53 5.55
N ALA A 447 9.48 7.15 5.78
CA ALA A 447 9.90 5.81 6.13
C ALA A 447 9.99 5.61 7.64
N PHE A 448 9.65 4.41 8.10
CA PHE A 448 10.05 3.92 9.41
C PHE A 448 11.27 3.02 9.26
N ASP A 449 12.46 3.56 9.54
CA ASP A 449 13.71 2.82 9.46
C ASP A 449 14.05 2.13 10.80
N PRO A 450 14.68 0.96 10.81
CA PRO A 450 15.01 0.23 12.05
C PRO A 450 15.91 1.01 13.00
N GLY A 451 15.78 0.74 14.30
CA GLY A 451 16.57 1.36 15.37
C GLY A 451 15.97 2.67 15.91
N GLU A 452 16.25 3.01 17.17
CA GLU A 452 15.63 4.16 17.86
C GLU A 452 16.00 5.54 17.30
N LYS A 453 17.13 5.65 16.61
CA LYS A 453 17.68 6.93 16.09
C LYS A 453 18.37 6.80 14.74
N ARG A 454 18.95 5.63 14.50
CA ARG A 454 19.66 5.25 13.28
C ARG A 454 19.65 3.73 13.19
N SER A 455 19.81 3.22 11.98
CA SER A 455 19.97 1.79 11.73
C SER A 455 21.31 1.29 12.26
N VAL A 456 21.45 -0.02 12.45
CA VAL A 456 22.66 -0.63 13.03
C VAL A 456 23.86 -0.64 12.06
N CYS A 457 23.58 -0.44 10.77
CA CYS A 457 24.53 -0.42 9.67
C CYS A 457 23.91 0.31 8.47
N TYR A 458 24.71 1.09 7.75
CA TYR A 458 24.43 1.53 6.38
C TYR A 458 25.45 0.89 5.43
N THR A 459 25.03 0.43 4.24
CA THR A 459 25.93 -0.19 3.27
C THR A 459 26.55 0.87 2.36
N ASP A 460 27.61 1.54 2.83
CA ASP A 460 28.20 2.73 2.17
C ASP A 460 29.73 2.67 2.06
N GLY A 461 30.35 1.61 2.56
CA GLY A 461 31.78 1.40 2.60
C GLY A 461 32.48 2.03 3.80
N ASP A 462 31.76 2.70 4.71
CA ASP A 462 32.30 3.15 6.00
C ASP A 462 32.13 2.07 7.07
N VAL A 463 33.23 1.36 7.29
CA VAL A 463 33.26 0.25 8.25
C VAL A 463 33.30 0.68 9.72
N GLY A 464 33.25 1.98 10.02
CA GLY A 464 33.34 2.53 11.38
C GLY A 464 32.22 2.07 12.32
N GLU A 465 31.11 1.58 11.77
CA GLU A 465 29.99 1.05 12.55
C GLU A 465 30.25 -0.38 13.06
N TRP A 466 31.19 -1.11 12.46
CA TRP A 466 31.52 -2.49 12.77
C TRP A 466 32.58 -2.63 13.87
N THR A 467 32.41 -3.63 14.72
CA THR A 467 33.25 -3.90 15.88
C THR A 467 33.76 -5.34 15.87
N GLN A 468 34.65 -5.67 16.82
CA GLN A 468 35.14 -7.04 16.97
C GLN A 468 34.06 -8.01 17.48
N ASP A 469 33.03 -7.51 18.17
CA ASP A 469 31.92 -8.35 18.62
C ASP A 469 31.03 -8.82 17.45
N ASP A 470 31.13 -8.15 16.30
CA ASP A 470 30.42 -8.50 15.07
C ASP A 470 31.18 -9.54 14.23
N LEU A 471 32.44 -9.87 14.58
CA LEU A 471 33.26 -10.82 13.84
C LEU A 471 32.71 -12.24 13.99
N LEU A 472 32.29 -12.85 12.88
CA LEU A 472 31.80 -14.22 12.85
C LEU A 472 32.90 -15.22 12.47
N THR A 473 33.74 -14.89 11.50
CA THR A 473 34.81 -15.79 11.02
C THR A 473 36.05 -15.00 10.62
N ASP A 474 37.21 -15.54 10.98
CA ASP A 474 38.54 -15.05 10.56
C ASP A 474 39.35 -16.21 9.97
N ASN A 475 39.50 -16.17 8.64
CA ASN A 475 40.30 -17.13 7.87
C ASN A 475 41.67 -16.53 7.48
N GLY A 476 42.13 -15.49 8.21
CA GLY A 476 43.35 -14.74 7.93
C GLY A 476 43.10 -13.64 6.90
N ASN A 477 43.21 -13.99 5.62
CA ASN A 477 43.06 -13.04 4.52
C ASN A 477 41.60 -12.70 4.19
N LEU A 478 40.64 -13.40 4.81
CA LEU A 478 39.20 -13.23 4.61
C LEU A 478 38.51 -13.24 5.97
N ARG A 479 37.81 -12.16 6.30
CA ARG A 479 37.08 -11.97 7.55
C ARG A 479 35.62 -11.65 7.23
N LEU A 480 34.71 -12.29 7.96
CA LEU A 480 33.26 -12.09 7.84
C LEU A 480 32.71 -11.57 9.15
N TYR A 481 31.97 -10.47 9.09
CA TYR A 481 31.26 -9.85 10.19
C TYR A 481 29.76 -9.85 9.90
N MET A 482 28.92 -9.95 10.93
CA MET A 482 27.47 -9.98 10.79
C MET A 482 26.75 -9.18 11.87
N LYS A 483 25.66 -8.53 11.45
CA LYS A 483 24.68 -7.84 12.31
C LYS A 483 23.28 -8.05 11.75
N TYR A 484 22.26 -7.65 12.48
CA TYR A 484 20.90 -7.62 11.97
C TYR A 484 20.01 -6.67 12.75
N ASP A 485 18.90 -6.27 12.13
CA ASP A 485 17.84 -5.44 12.73
C ASP A 485 16.44 -5.89 12.25
N GLU A 486 15.44 -5.06 12.49
CA GLU A 486 14.04 -5.31 12.15
C GLU A 486 13.75 -5.43 10.64
N LYS A 487 14.71 -5.10 9.76
CA LYS A 487 14.56 -5.13 8.29
C LYS A 487 15.56 -6.05 7.61
N PHE A 488 16.80 -6.09 8.08
CA PHE A 488 17.91 -6.70 7.34
C PHE A 488 18.81 -7.59 8.19
N LEU A 489 19.41 -8.58 7.53
CA LEU A 489 20.68 -9.18 7.89
C LEU A 489 21.80 -8.41 7.19
N TYR A 490 22.79 -7.95 7.93
CA TYR A 490 23.95 -7.24 7.40
C TYR A 490 25.19 -8.13 7.45
N PHE A 491 26.01 -8.01 6.43
CA PHE A 491 27.30 -8.70 6.31
C PHE A 491 28.36 -7.66 5.97
N ARG A 492 29.54 -7.80 6.57
CA ARG A 492 30.75 -7.14 6.10
C ARG A 492 31.79 -8.21 5.80
N VAL A 493 32.33 -8.18 4.60
CA VAL A 493 33.44 -9.02 4.18
C VAL A 493 34.67 -8.16 4.00
N HIS A 494 35.73 -8.50 4.71
CA HIS A 494 37.06 -7.96 4.46
C HIS A 494 37.91 -9.02 3.80
N LYS A 495 38.46 -8.73 2.62
CA LYS A 495 39.36 -9.62 1.89
C LYS A 495 40.62 -8.83 1.52
N ASP A 496 41.78 -9.26 2.01
CA ASP A 496 43.05 -8.59 1.70
C ASP A 496 43.29 -8.61 0.18
N ASP A 497 43.65 -7.47 -0.40
CA ASP A 497 43.93 -7.29 -1.84
C ASP A 497 42.76 -7.75 -2.73
N PHE A 498 41.51 -7.41 -2.37
CA PHE A 498 40.33 -7.88 -3.10
C PHE A 498 40.23 -7.26 -4.50
N ASP A 499 40.11 -8.11 -5.51
CA ASP A 499 39.82 -7.70 -6.89
C ASP A 499 38.40 -8.13 -7.30
N PRO A 500 37.38 -7.27 -7.12
CA PRO A 500 35.98 -7.62 -7.37
C PRO A 500 35.66 -7.95 -8.82
N GLU A 501 36.53 -7.61 -9.78
CA GLU A 501 36.31 -7.85 -11.21
C GLU A 501 36.83 -9.23 -11.64
N ASN A 502 37.77 -9.81 -10.89
CA ASN A 502 38.43 -11.08 -11.24
C ASN A 502 38.28 -12.17 -10.18
N GLU A 503 37.91 -11.82 -8.95
CA GLU A 503 37.74 -12.74 -7.83
C GLU A 503 36.30 -12.79 -7.35
N LYS A 504 35.78 -14.02 -7.19
CA LYS A 504 34.49 -14.25 -6.54
C LYS A 504 34.66 -14.57 -5.06
N ILE A 505 33.75 -14.02 -4.26
CA ILE A 505 33.56 -14.41 -2.86
C ILE A 505 32.25 -15.19 -2.74
N TYR A 506 32.31 -16.29 -2.02
CA TYR A 506 31.20 -17.20 -1.76
C TYR A 506 30.84 -17.17 -0.28
N ILE A 507 29.57 -16.89 0.02
CA ILE A 507 29.02 -16.89 1.37
C ILE A 507 27.90 -17.93 1.42
N PRO A 508 28.19 -19.17 1.85
CA PRO A 508 27.16 -20.16 2.14
C PRO A 508 26.41 -19.81 3.43
N ILE A 509 25.10 -20.03 3.43
CA ILE A 509 24.20 -19.76 4.57
C ILE A 509 23.34 -21.01 4.79
N ASP A 510 23.39 -21.55 6.01
CA ASP A 510 22.53 -22.62 6.51
C ASP A 510 21.46 -21.99 7.39
N VAL A 511 20.20 -22.18 7.00
CA VAL A 511 19.04 -21.63 7.68
C VAL A 511 18.18 -22.75 8.26
N THR A 512 17.92 -23.81 7.50
CA THR A 512 17.02 -24.89 7.93
C THR A 512 17.77 -26.17 8.29
N PRO A 513 17.47 -26.78 9.46
CA PRO A 513 18.07 -28.06 9.85
C PRO A 513 17.51 -29.26 9.07
N LYS A 514 16.55 -29.06 8.14
CA LYS A 514 15.82 -30.15 7.47
C LYS A 514 16.30 -30.48 6.05
N SER A 515 17.07 -29.60 5.42
CA SER A 515 17.59 -29.75 4.05
C SER A 515 18.95 -29.07 3.90
N GLY A 516 19.45 -28.97 2.67
CA GLY A 516 20.66 -28.23 2.32
C GLY A 516 21.74 -29.12 1.71
N SER A 517 22.76 -28.52 1.10
CA SER A 517 23.81 -29.24 0.40
C SER A 517 25.20 -28.93 0.92
N TYR A 518 26.10 -29.92 0.89
CA TYR A 518 27.54 -29.72 1.15
C TYR A 518 28.32 -29.20 -0.07
N TYR A 519 27.66 -29.05 -1.22
CA TYR A 519 28.27 -28.71 -2.50
C TYR A 519 27.28 -27.96 -3.39
N ALA A 520 27.71 -26.84 -3.97
CA ALA A 520 26.94 -26.12 -4.98
C ALA A 520 27.52 -26.42 -6.36
N ASN A 521 26.78 -27.18 -7.16
CA ASN A 521 27.27 -27.70 -8.45
C ASN A 521 27.55 -26.60 -9.47
N GLY A 522 26.69 -25.58 -9.55
CA GLY A 522 26.83 -24.47 -10.50
C GLY A 522 28.08 -23.60 -10.31
N GLU A 523 28.56 -23.49 -9.07
CA GLU A 523 29.75 -22.68 -8.71
C GLU A 523 30.99 -23.54 -8.38
N ASP A 524 30.87 -24.87 -8.38
CA ASP A 524 31.93 -25.83 -7.98
C ASP A 524 32.57 -25.51 -6.61
N VAL A 525 31.72 -25.21 -5.61
CA VAL A 525 32.16 -24.84 -4.24
C VAL A 525 31.61 -25.80 -3.18
N LYS A 526 32.44 -26.12 -2.19
CA LYS A 526 32.14 -27.09 -1.12
C LYS A 526 32.08 -26.41 0.24
N PHE A 527 31.25 -26.97 1.12
CA PHE A 527 31.00 -26.44 2.46
C PHE A 527 31.27 -27.53 3.51
N ASP A 528 31.63 -27.17 4.73
CA ASP A 528 31.81 -28.13 5.83
C ASP A 528 30.48 -28.49 6.53
N ARG A 529 29.45 -27.71 6.25
CA ARG A 529 28.07 -27.85 6.70
C ARG A 529 27.12 -27.76 5.50
N GLN A 530 25.90 -28.30 5.62
CA GLN A 530 24.90 -28.15 4.56
C GLN A 530 24.44 -26.69 4.51
N ALA A 531 24.43 -26.09 3.32
CA ALA A 531 23.91 -24.75 3.09
C ALA A 531 22.61 -24.82 2.28
N ASP A 532 21.66 -23.93 2.60
CA ASP A 532 20.41 -23.76 1.88
C ASP A 532 20.47 -22.57 0.92
N PHE A 533 21.32 -21.58 1.22
CA PHE A 533 21.55 -20.44 0.35
C PHE A 533 23.03 -20.28 0.05
N LEU A 534 23.32 -19.71 -1.11
CA LEU A 534 24.66 -19.32 -1.53
C LEU A 534 24.59 -17.90 -2.07
N MET A 535 25.19 -16.95 -1.35
CA MET A 535 25.47 -15.64 -1.89
C MET A 535 26.79 -15.67 -2.65
N VAL A 536 26.75 -15.20 -3.89
CA VAL A 536 27.87 -15.13 -4.82
C VAL A 536 28.13 -13.65 -5.11
N LEU A 537 29.26 -13.13 -4.63
CA LEU A 537 29.75 -11.82 -4.98
C LEU A 537 30.64 -11.95 -6.22
N ASP A 538 30.15 -11.43 -7.34
CA ASP A 538 30.73 -11.55 -8.68
C ASP A 538 30.63 -10.19 -9.38
N GLY A 539 31.51 -9.27 -8.98
CA GLY A 539 31.48 -7.87 -9.41
C GLY A 539 30.18 -7.13 -9.09
N ARG A 540 30.03 -5.96 -9.69
CA ARG A 540 28.91 -5.04 -9.41
C ARG A 540 27.58 -5.48 -10.04
N ASP A 541 27.65 -6.15 -11.19
CA ASP A 541 26.45 -6.41 -12.02
C ASP A 541 25.93 -7.86 -11.97
N ASN A 542 26.75 -8.80 -11.49
CA ASN A 542 26.43 -10.24 -11.54
C ASN A 542 26.22 -10.90 -10.17
N SER A 543 26.46 -10.17 -9.07
CA SER A 543 26.27 -10.63 -7.69
C SER A 543 24.82 -11.04 -7.40
N ARG A 544 24.63 -12.13 -6.64
CA ARG A 544 23.30 -12.70 -6.37
C ARG A 544 23.26 -13.63 -5.17
N VAL A 545 22.05 -13.83 -4.65
CA VAL A 545 21.69 -14.90 -3.70
C VAL A 545 20.98 -16.01 -4.47
N LEU A 546 21.46 -17.24 -4.27
CA LEU A 546 20.86 -18.47 -4.79
C LEU A 546 20.30 -19.29 -3.63
N VAL A 547 19.29 -20.11 -3.92
CA VAL A 547 18.66 -21.03 -2.94
C VAL A 547 18.70 -22.46 -3.45
N GLN A 548 18.91 -23.41 -2.55
CA GLN A 548 18.90 -24.83 -2.86
C GLN A 548 17.52 -25.23 -3.40
N GLU A 549 17.47 -26.05 -4.46
CA GLU A 549 16.25 -26.25 -5.25
C GLU A 549 15.03 -26.84 -4.50
N ARG A 550 15.25 -27.55 -3.39
CA ARG A 550 14.19 -28.03 -2.49
C ARG A 550 13.63 -26.90 -1.64
N TYR A 551 14.43 -25.88 -1.34
CA TYR A 551 14.05 -24.76 -0.47
C TYR A 551 13.66 -23.49 -1.25
N GLU A 552 13.48 -23.58 -2.57
CA GLU A 552 13.02 -22.50 -3.44
C GLU A 552 11.48 -22.32 -3.32
N ALA A 553 11.04 -21.18 -2.79
CA ALA A 553 9.64 -20.92 -2.45
C ALA A 553 8.75 -20.67 -3.68
N PHE A 554 9.25 -19.96 -4.70
CA PHE A 554 8.47 -19.65 -5.90
C PHE A 554 7.98 -20.93 -6.59
N ARG A 555 8.83 -21.96 -6.66
CA ARG A 555 8.54 -23.25 -7.26
C ARG A 555 7.37 -23.96 -6.58
N VAL A 556 7.27 -23.90 -5.25
CA VAL A 556 6.19 -24.60 -4.53
C VAL A 556 4.86 -23.83 -4.51
N ILE A 557 4.91 -22.51 -4.74
CA ILE A 557 3.71 -21.66 -4.74
C ILE A 557 3.18 -21.40 -6.15
N PHE A 558 4.05 -21.14 -7.13
CA PHE A 558 3.67 -20.57 -8.42
C PHE A 558 4.11 -21.39 -9.64
N ALA A 559 4.86 -22.49 -9.51
CA ALA A 559 5.37 -23.22 -10.69
C ALA A 559 4.26 -23.58 -11.71
N GLU A 560 3.12 -24.10 -11.25
CA GLU A 560 2.00 -24.48 -12.12
C GLU A 560 1.36 -23.27 -12.83
N ASP A 561 1.27 -22.12 -12.14
CA ASP A 561 0.73 -20.87 -12.71
C ASP A 561 1.65 -20.28 -13.81
N TYR A 562 2.89 -20.75 -13.88
CA TYR A 562 3.90 -20.37 -14.86
C TYR A 562 4.21 -21.50 -15.86
N GLY A 563 3.31 -22.49 -15.97
CA GLY A 563 3.42 -23.59 -16.93
C GLY A 563 4.54 -24.59 -16.61
N GLU A 564 5.15 -24.52 -15.42
CA GLU A 564 6.17 -25.47 -14.96
C GLU A 564 5.50 -26.73 -14.37
N GLU A 565 6.23 -27.86 -14.35
CA GLU A 565 5.71 -29.11 -13.79
C GLU A 565 5.40 -28.95 -12.30
N ASN A 566 4.29 -29.58 -11.86
CA ASN A 566 3.92 -29.63 -10.44
C ASN A 566 5.11 -30.14 -9.59
N PRO A 567 5.60 -29.34 -8.64
CA PRO A 567 6.83 -29.63 -7.90
C PRO A 567 6.71 -30.88 -7.00
N TYR A 568 5.49 -31.33 -6.68
CA TYR A 568 5.23 -32.50 -5.84
C TYR A 568 5.27 -33.83 -6.59
N PHE A 569 5.31 -33.83 -7.94
CA PHE A 569 5.52 -35.06 -8.71
C PHE A 569 6.98 -35.48 -8.76
N ASN A 570 7.89 -34.50 -8.87
CA ASN A 570 9.34 -34.69 -8.92
C ASN A 570 9.99 -33.91 -7.77
N ILE A 571 9.94 -34.51 -6.58
CA ILE A 571 10.44 -33.94 -5.34
C ILE A 571 11.99 -33.97 -5.34
N PRO A 572 12.67 -32.81 -5.18
CA PRO A 572 14.12 -32.78 -5.10
C PRO A 572 14.66 -33.46 -3.84
N ASP A 573 15.83 -34.08 -3.95
CA ASP A 573 16.50 -34.70 -2.80
C ASP A 573 16.82 -33.67 -1.70
N LYS A 574 16.73 -34.10 -0.43
CA LYS A 574 17.04 -33.25 0.73
C LYS A 574 18.45 -32.64 0.70
N ASN A 575 19.38 -33.31 0.01
CA ASN A 575 20.76 -32.90 -0.17
C ASN A 575 21.13 -32.61 -1.62
N SER A 576 20.15 -32.24 -2.46
CA SER A 576 20.42 -31.88 -3.85
C SER A 576 21.48 -30.76 -3.93
N PRO A 577 22.51 -30.89 -4.79
CA PRO A 577 23.58 -29.90 -4.93
C PRO A 577 23.22 -28.73 -5.84
N GLU A 578 21.98 -28.67 -6.33
CA GLU A 578 21.52 -27.66 -7.26
C GLU A 578 21.00 -26.42 -6.51
N PHE A 579 21.54 -25.27 -6.88
CA PHE A 579 21.14 -23.96 -6.39
C PHE A 579 20.50 -23.17 -7.53
N ARG A 580 19.35 -22.56 -7.26
CA ARG A 580 18.48 -21.88 -8.21
C ARG A 580 18.42 -20.39 -7.90
N LYS A 581 18.07 -19.62 -8.91
CA LYS A 581 17.70 -18.21 -8.77
C LYS A 581 16.39 -18.09 -7.99
N ILE A 582 16.26 -17.02 -7.22
CA ILE A 582 15.06 -16.72 -6.43
C ILE A 582 14.18 -15.77 -7.23
N TYR A 583 12.87 -16.06 -7.30
CA TYR A 583 11.91 -15.28 -8.08
C TYR A 583 10.74 -14.77 -7.23
N LEU A 584 10.19 -13.62 -7.62
CA LEU A 584 8.85 -13.17 -7.24
C LEU A 584 7.93 -13.22 -8.46
N ALA A 585 6.67 -13.57 -8.23
CA ALA A 585 5.63 -13.52 -9.26
C ALA A 585 5.27 -12.05 -9.56
N LEU A 586 5.14 -11.68 -10.83
CA LEU A 586 4.64 -10.35 -11.23
C LEU A 586 3.27 -10.43 -11.89
N ARG A 587 3.04 -11.48 -12.68
CA ARG A 587 1.75 -11.74 -13.30
C ARG A 587 1.51 -13.22 -13.38
N LEU A 588 0.41 -13.66 -12.76
CA LEU A 588 -0.02 -15.05 -12.88
C LEU A 588 -0.52 -15.29 -14.30
N GLY A 589 -0.04 -16.37 -14.94
CA GLY A 589 -0.62 -16.85 -16.19
C GLY A 589 -2.04 -17.33 -15.94
N MET A 590 -2.98 -17.05 -16.86
CA MET A 590 -4.28 -17.68 -16.77
C MET A 590 -4.16 -19.16 -17.10
N VAL A 591 -4.34 -20.02 -16.10
CA VAL A 591 -4.37 -21.50 -16.22
C VAL A 591 -5.42 -22.01 -17.23
N ASN A 592 -6.35 -21.16 -17.70
CA ASN A 592 -7.37 -21.49 -18.71
C ASN A 592 -7.09 -20.98 -20.13
N ALA A 593 -5.91 -20.44 -20.43
CA ALA A 593 -5.50 -20.12 -21.81
C ALA A 593 -5.09 -21.40 -22.58
N LEU A 594 -6.02 -22.34 -22.74
CA LEU A 594 -5.86 -23.52 -23.61
C LEU A 594 -5.63 -23.17 -25.10
N TYR A 595 -5.73 -21.89 -25.46
CA TYR A 595 -5.61 -21.39 -26.82
C TYR A 595 -5.04 -19.96 -26.80
N GLU A 596 -3.76 -19.81 -26.54
CA GLU A 596 -2.85 -18.80 -27.11
C GLU A 596 -1.49 -18.95 -26.42
N GLU A 597 -0.41 -18.70 -27.16
CA GLU A 597 0.96 -18.85 -26.65
C GLU A 597 1.13 -18.14 -25.30
N ASP A 598 1.83 -18.81 -24.39
CA ASP A 598 2.09 -18.46 -22.99
C ASP A 598 2.92 -17.15 -22.87
N THR A 599 2.33 -16.01 -23.25
CA THR A 599 3.00 -14.70 -23.31
C THR A 599 2.81 -13.85 -22.05
N MET A 600 2.23 -14.41 -20.98
CA MET A 600 1.66 -13.61 -19.89
C MET A 600 2.26 -13.84 -18.50
N SER A 601 3.11 -14.85 -18.30
CA SER A 601 3.71 -15.11 -17.01
C SER A 601 5.06 -14.37 -16.88
N GLU A 602 5.12 -13.34 -16.05
CA GLU A 602 6.33 -12.56 -15.80
C GLU A 602 6.81 -12.76 -14.37
N LYS A 603 8.10 -13.07 -14.21
CA LYS A 603 8.75 -13.24 -12.89
C LYS A 603 9.95 -12.33 -12.74
N PHE A 604 10.18 -11.86 -11.52
CA PHE A 604 11.28 -10.97 -11.16
C PHE A 604 12.37 -11.73 -10.41
N GLU A 605 13.63 -11.70 -10.90
CA GLU A 605 14.77 -12.32 -10.22
C GLU A 605 15.16 -11.53 -8.97
N THR A 606 14.46 -11.80 -7.86
CA THR A 606 14.72 -11.17 -6.57
C THR A 606 15.98 -11.70 -5.88
N GLY A 607 16.64 -12.73 -6.42
CA GLY A 607 17.97 -13.13 -5.97
C GLY A 607 19.08 -12.20 -6.44
N LYS A 608 18.88 -11.42 -7.51
CA LYS A 608 19.92 -10.56 -8.08
C LYS A 608 20.17 -9.33 -7.20
N MET A 609 21.43 -9.10 -6.82
CA MET A 609 21.79 -8.02 -5.90
C MET A 609 22.11 -6.73 -6.66
N THR A 610 21.78 -5.59 -6.05
CA THR A 610 21.96 -4.25 -6.62
C THR A 610 23.15 -3.55 -5.97
N PHE A 611 24.16 -3.16 -6.74
CA PHE A 611 25.28 -2.36 -6.25
C PHE A 611 24.85 -0.89 -6.04
N GLY A 612 25.20 -0.28 -4.92
CA GLY A 612 25.00 1.15 -4.69
C GLY A 612 25.15 1.56 -3.22
N ASN A 613 25.20 2.87 -2.96
CA ASN A 613 25.28 3.40 -1.60
C ASN A 613 23.93 3.26 -0.89
N GLY A 614 23.89 2.56 0.23
CA GLY A 614 22.68 2.32 1.02
C GLY A 614 22.48 3.27 2.21
N ASN A 615 23.30 4.31 2.35
CA ASN A 615 23.18 5.32 3.40
C ASN A 615 22.21 6.45 2.98
N PRO A 616 21.07 6.61 3.67
CA PRO A 616 20.05 7.60 3.29
C PRO A 616 20.48 9.06 3.50
N TYR A 617 21.64 9.30 4.12
CA TYR A 617 22.20 10.63 4.35
C TYR A 617 23.28 11.01 3.33
N ASP A 618 23.65 10.10 2.41
CA ASP A 618 24.58 10.39 1.32
C ASP A 618 23.85 10.97 0.09
N ALA A 619 24.57 11.75 -0.72
CA ALA A 619 24.08 12.35 -1.94
C ALA A 619 23.88 11.32 -3.06
N ASP A 620 24.61 10.20 -3.06
CA ASP A 620 24.49 9.10 -4.03
C ASP A 620 23.64 7.92 -3.51
N TYR A 621 22.84 8.16 -2.47
CA TYR A 621 21.95 7.15 -1.88
C TYR A 621 21.05 6.47 -2.91
N ASN A 622 21.06 5.15 -2.88
CA ASN A 622 20.15 4.27 -3.59
C ASN A 622 19.46 3.34 -2.59
N SER A 623 18.17 3.55 -2.34
CA SER A 623 17.40 2.78 -1.37
C SER A 623 17.23 1.30 -1.71
N VAL A 624 17.34 0.91 -2.99
CA VAL A 624 17.23 -0.49 -3.42
C VAL A 624 18.59 -1.20 -3.55
N SER A 625 19.69 -0.54 -3.16
CA SER A 625 21.00 -1.18 -3.10
C SER A 625 21.04 -2.30 -2.05
N ASP A 626 21.71 -3.39 -2.38
CA ASP A 626 21.91 -4.55 -1.51
C ASP A 626 23.36 -4.62 -1.01
N PHE A 627 24.32 -4.07 -1.76
CA PHE A 627 25.74 -4.10 -1.38
C PHE A 627 26.56 -2.93 -1.93
N TYR A 628 27.67 -2.67 -1.27
CA TYR A 628 28.67 -1.67 -1.66
C TYR A 628 30.08 -2.24 -1.51
N ILE A 629 31.00 -1.83 -2.40
CA ILE A 629 32.39 -2.29 -2.41
C ILE A 629 33.30 -1.06 -2.28
N ASN A 630 34.16 -1.07 -1.27
CA ASN A 630 35.15 -0.02 -1.02
C ASN A 630 36.53 -0.63 -0.75
N GLY A 631 37.32 -0.80 -1.81
CA GLY A 631 38.62 -1.48 -1.72
C GLY A 631 38.46 -2.92 -1.27
N ASP A 632 39.10 -3.26 -0.14
CA ASP A 632 39.11 -4.60 0.46
C ASP A 632 37.82 -4.93 1.24
N GLU A 633 36.90 -3.99 1.34
CA GLU A 633 35.67 -4.11 2.12
C GLU A 633 34.44 -4.25 1.21
N VAL A 634 33.56 -5.18 1.56
CA VAL A 634 32.22 -5.31 0.99
C VAL A 634 31.19 -5.29 2.11
N GLU A 635 30.27 -4.34 2.06
CA GLU A 635 29.11 -4.30 2.95
C GLU A 635 27.85 -4.72 2.22
N ILE A 636 27.01 -5.49 2.89
CA ILE A 636 25.84 -6.15 2.30
C ILE A 636 24.69 -6.06 3.28
N ARG A 637 23.48 -5.85 2.77
CA ARG A 637 22.21 -5.99 3.49
C ARG A 637 21.29 -6.90 2.71
N LEU A 638 20.74 -7.92 3.35
CA LEU A 638 19.74 -8.80 2.75
C LEU A 638 18.44 -8.76 3.55
N PRO A 639 17.28 -8.63 2.89
CA PRO A 639 16.01 -8.69 3.58
C PRO A 639 15.73 -10.10 4.07
N TRP A 640 15.15 -10.22 5.27
CA TRP A 640 14.87 -11.51 5.92
C TRP A 640 14.06 -12.47 5.02
N GLN A 641 13.02 -11.97 4.34
CA GLN A 641 12.17 -12.79 3.47
C GLN A 641 12.94 -13.44 2.31
N LEU A 642 14.02 -12.81 1.80
CA LEU A 642 14.85 -13.39 0.73
C LEU A 642 15.52 -14.71 1.15
N LEU A 643 15.71 -14.89 2.46
CA LEU A 643 16.25 -16.11 3.06
C LEU A 643 15.15 -16.98 3.69
N ASN A 644 13.91 -16.86 3.21
CA ASN A 644 12.73 -17.60 3.65
C ASN A 644 12.40 -17.44 5.15
N PHE A 645 12.72 -16.29 5.74
CA PHE A 645 12.17 -15.92 7.05
C PHE A 645 10.75 -15.39 6.90
N SER A 646 9.79 -16.11 7.48
CA SER A 646 8.39 -15.68 7.53
C SER A 646 8.10 -14.72 8.68
N ASN A 647 8.89 -14.78 9.75
CA ASN A 647 8.79 -13.91 10.92
C ASN A 647 10.12 -13.87 11.69
N PRO A 648 11.04 -12.96 11.32
CA PRO A 648 12.34 -12.83 12.00
C PRO A 648 12.20 -12.36 13.45
N ALA A 649 11.13 -11.61 13.77
CA ALA A 649 10.86 -11.14 15.14
C ALA A 649 10.66 -12.27 16.16
N GLN A 650 10.30 -13.48 15.70
CA GLN A 650 10.19 -14.69 16.51
C GLN A 650 11.07 -15.85 16.01
N GLN A 651 12.03 -15.56 15.12
CA GLN A 651 13.00 -16.51 14.58
C GLN A 651 12.33 -17.67 13.83
N GLN A 652 11.31 -17.35 13.02
CA GLN A 652 10.59 -18.31 12.20
C GLN A 652 11.02 -18.20 10.74
N ILE A 653 11.26 -19.36 10.17
CA ILE A 653 11.58 -19.60 8.77
C ILE A 653 10.54 -20.53 8.16
N HIS A 654 10.58 -20.71 6.85
CA HIS A 654 9.79 -21.74 6.21
C HIS A 654 10.24 -23.14 6.65
N ASP A 655 9.30 -24.04 6.88
CA ASP A 655 9.56 -25.47 7.06
C ASP A 655 9.73 -26.19 5.70
N ASP A 656 10.05 -27.48 5.70
CA ASP A 656 10.19 -28.28 4.46
C ASP A 656 8.85 -28.36 3.71
N TYR A 657 8.77 -27.68 2.57
CA TYR A 657 7.55 -27.57 1.77
C TYR A 657 6.93 -28.90 1.37
N TYR A 658 7.76 -29.93 1.15
CA TYR A 658 7.30 -31.25 0.68
C TYR A 658 6.87 -32.17 1.83
N GLU A 659 7.13 -31.79 3.09
CA GLU A 659 6.53 -32.45 4.26
C GLU A 659 5.12 -31.94 4.52
N HIS A 660 4.83 -30.68 4.15
CA HIS A 660 3.58 -29.98 4.50
C HIS A 660 2.67 -29.64 3.32
N TYR A 661 3.11 -29.86 2.08
CA TYR A 661 2.38 -29.46 0.86
C TYR A 661 2.08 -27.95 0.80
N GLY A 662 3.04 -27.13 1.23
CA GLY A 662 2.92 -25.67 1.31
C GLY A 662 3.92 -25.06 2.28
N ILE A 663 3.73 -23.78 2.58
CA ILE A 663 4.57 -23.03 3.52
C ILE A 663 3.99 -23.15 4.94
N GLU A 664 4.80 -23.71 5.84
CA GLU A 664 4.55 -23.76 7.29
C GLU A 664 5.73 -23.14 8.03
N ASN A 665 5.54 -22.75 9.30
CA ASN A 665 6.57 -22.06 10.07
C ASN A 665 7.40 -23.02 10.93
N LEU A 666 8.72 -22.97 10.77
CA LEU A 666 9.70 -23.64 11.63
C LEU A 666 10.45 -22.60 12.46
N ARG A 667 10.50 -22.80 13.78
CA ARG A 667 11.29 -21.95 14.67
C ARG A 667 12.73 -22.43 14.77
N ILE A 668 13.68 -21.50 14.61
CA ILE A 668 15.12 -21.75 14.76
C ILE A 668 15.73 -20.88 15.87
N GLN A 669 16.97 -21.18 16.26
CA GLN A 669 17.72 -20.42 17.27
C GLN A 669 18.99 -19.77 16.71
N SER A 670 19.52 -20.32 15.62
CA SER A 670 20.75 -19.87 14.97
C SER A 670 20.70 -20.17 13.48
N ILE A 671 21.51 -19.44 12.74
CA ILE A 671 21.91 -19.74 11.36
C ILE A 671 23.42 -19.98 11.36
N TYR A 672 23.93 -20.62 10.32
CA TYR A 672 25.39 -20.80 10.15
C TYR A 672 25.83 -20.15 8.85
N VAL A 673 26.93 -19.40 8.91
CA VAL A 673 27.43 -18.64 7.75
C VAL A 673 28.94 -18.77 7.66
N GLY A 674 29.45 -18.87 6.45
CA GLY A 674 30.88 -18.90 6.16
C GLY A 674 31.26 -17.92 5.06
N ALA A 675 32.56 -17.80 4.80
CA ALA A 675 33.07 -17.06 3.65
C ALA A 675 34.29 -17.79 3.05
N GLY A 676 34.35 -17.85 1.72
CA GLY A 676 35.48 -18.41 0.96
C GLY A 676 35.63 -17.76 -0.40
N THR A 677 36.71 -18.09 -1.10
CA THR A 677 37.01 -17.50 -2.42
C THR A 677 37.08 -18.55 -3.52
N SER A 678 36.97 -18.10 -4.77
CA SER A 678 37.23 -18.95 -5.95
C SER A 678 38.65 -19.54 -6.02
N GLY A 679 39.61 -18.97 -5.28
CA GLY A 679 40.98 -19.48 -5.16
C GLY A 679 41.12 -20.74 -4.30
N ASP A 680 40.15 -21.02 -3.43
CA ASP A 680 40.18 -22.12 -2.45
C ASP A 680 39.70 -23.46 -3.05
N LYS A 681 40.00 -23.73 -4.32
CA LYS A 681 39.46 -24.89 -5.05
C LYS A 681 39.76 -26.20 -4.31
N GLY A 682 38.69 -26.90 -3.91
CA GLY A 682 38.74 -28.19 -3.23
C GLY A 682 38.74 -28.12 -1.70
N ALA A 683 38.92 -26.94 -1.10
CA ALA A 683 38.69 -26.73 0.33
C ALA A 683 37.17 -26.66 0.62
N ARG A 684 36.80 -26.92 1.87
CA ARG A 684 35.43 -26.73 2.36
C ARG A 684 35.38 -25.40 3.09
N ILE A 685 34.47 -24.52 2.69
CA ILE A 685 34.19 -23.28 3.40
C ILE A 685 33.65 -23.65 4.79
N LYS A 686 34.30 -23.13 5.83
CA LYS A 686 33.89 -23.31 7.22
C LYS A 686 32.74 -22.36 7.53
N MET A 687 31.68 -22.88 8.16
CA MET A 687 30.52 -22.09 8.58
C MET A 687 30.44 -22.01 10.10
N GLU A 688 30.32 -20.80 10.64
CA GLU A 688 30.23 -20.52 12.07
C GLU A 688 28.80 -20.15 12.49
N GLU A 689 28.46 -20.42 13.75
CA GLU A 689 27.13 -20.17 14.29
C GLU A 689 26.90 -18.68 14.58
N LEU A 690 25.86 -18.11 13.99
CA LEU A 690 25.26 -16.85 14.42
C LEU A 690 23.98 -17.15 15.19
N LYS A 691 23.98 -16.85 16.50
CA LYS A 691 22.77 -16.92 17.33
C LYS A 691 21.84 -15.78 17.00
N LEU A 692 20.58 -16.11 16.74
CA LEU A 692 19.53 -15.13 16.51
C LEU A 692 18.84 -14.80 17.83
N ASN A 693 18.46 -13.54 17.98
CA ASN A 693 17.60 -13.05 19.05
C ASN A 693 16.47 -12.25 18.39
N GLY A 694 15.23 -12.73 18.55
CA GLY A 694 14.05 -12.01 18.08
C GLY A 694 13.67 -10.86 19.01
N TRP A 695 13.05 -9.82 18.46
CA TRP A 695 12.56 -8.63 19.20
C TRP A 695 11.07 -8.73 19.59
N GLY A 696 10.39 -9.80 19.20
CA GLY A 696 8.99 -10.04 19.59
C GLY A 696 8.03 -9.00 19.00
N ARG A 697 7.19 -8.38 19.84
CA ARG A 697 6.12 -7.46 19.38
C ARG A 697 6.49 -5.98 19.48
N LYS A 698 7.74 -5.67 19.86
CA LYS A 698 8.18 -4.30 20.14
C LYS A 698 9.39 -3.98 19.27
N PRO A 699 9.20 -3.82 17.95
CA PRO A 699 10.30 -3.37 17.09
C PRO A 699 10.77 -1.98 17.51
N THR A 700 12.04 -1.69 17.25
CA THR A 700 12.58 -0.33 17.32
C THR A 700 12.59 0.29 15.93
N TYR A 701 12.30 1.59 15.87
CA TYR A 701 12.27 2.34 14.63
C TYR A 701 12.43 3.84 14.87
N HIS A 702 12.72 4.57 13.80
CA HIS A 702 12.71 6.02 13.75
C HIS A 702 12.14 6.49 12.40
N GLU A 703 11.57 7.70 12.41
CA GLU A 703 10.98 8.30 11.20
C GLU A 703 12.05 9.02 10.38
N ARG A 704 11.98 8.87 9.04
CA ARG A 704 12.81 9.60 8.09
C ARG A 704 11.99 10.01 6.88
N LEU A 705 12.09 11.27 6.48
CA LEU A 705 11.54 11.73 5.20
C LEU A 705 12.37 11.17 4.04
N LYS A 706 11.70 10.54 3.07
CA LYS A 706 12.34 9.97 1.89
C LYS A 706 12.78 11.07 0.90
N GLN A 707 13.69 10.75 -0.01
CA GLN A 707 14.07 11.69 -1.08
C GLN A 707 12.85 12.12 -1.93
N SER A 708 11.85 11.25 -2.09
CA SER A 708 10.59 11.53 -2.79
C SER A 708 9.78 12.66 -2.14
N TYR A 709 9.78 12.79 -0.81
CA TYR A 709 9.14 13.91 -0.11
C TYR A 709 9.67 15.26 -0.61
N TYR A 710 10.99 15.37 -0.78
CA TYR A 710 11.61 16.62 -1.22
C TYR A 710 11.36 16.92 -2.70
N ALA A 711 11.26 15.88 -3.54
CA ALA A 711 10.88 16.04 -4.94
C ALA A 711 9.44 16.56 -5.10
N VAL A 712 8.51 16.01 -4.30
CA VAL A 712 7.11 16.49 -4.26
C VAL A 712 7.05 17.91 -3.71
N LYS A 713 7.79 18.20 -2.64
CA LYS A 713 7.88 19.55 -2.07
C LYS A 713 8.33 20.58 -3.10
N GLU A 714 9.42 20.31 -3.82
CA GLU A 714 9.91 21.18 -4.90
C GLU A 714 8.85 21.43 -5.98
N LYS A 715 8.00 20.43 -6.25
CA LYS A 715 6.93 20.56 -7.25
C LYS A 715 5.71 21.33 -6.75
N TRP A 716 5.36 21.22 -5.46
CA TRP A 716 4.12 21.76 -4.90
C TRP A 716 4.28 23.11 -4.19
N THR A 717 5.50 23.52 -3.83
CA THR A 717 5.79 24.84 -3.23
C THR A 717 6.47 25.75 -4.22
#